data_AF-A0AAQ3WTF2-F1
#
_entry.id   AF-A0AAQ3WTF2-F1
#
_cell.length_a   1.000
_cell.length_b   1.000
_cell.length_c   1.000
_cell.angle_alpha   90.00
_cell.angle_beta   90.00
_cell.angle_gamma   90.00
#
_symmetry.space_group_name_H-M   'P 1'
#
loop_
_entity.id
_entity.type
_entity.pdbx_description
1 polymer ?
#
loop_
_entity_poly.entity_id
_entity_poly.type
_entity_poly.pdbx_seq_one_letter_code
_entity_poly.pdbx_strand_id
1 'polypeptide(L)'
;MSMRRRHLPSYAALLLLLAFAAAHGSPVSCSRRRYYGSIFSFGDSFADTGNKPVAFALYSVPVTVMRAPYGMTFFGHPTGRTTDGRVILDLVAEALGLPLVPPSLAHNGSFRQGANFAVAGATALDAELYHSRGIPSGSSKLPINTSLDVQLEWFQALKPSLCGTPQECDEFFSRSLFFVGEFGVNDYHLSLKKLSVQQVRSLVPDVVRTIAAAVERLILRHGATSLVVPGVIPSGCSPPILTQFAGRAGAADYDPSTGCLREVNELGEHHNSLLQDALQELRAKHPRASILYADFFRPIMKMVESPREFGFREDVLTVCCGGPGRYNYNDSVACGDREATPCNDPSGSLYWDGVHLTEAGYGHVADGWLSSIQSSARDASSGTCKATEGLALPYVPPYLGPPFASPAPADSGRFRQGASLAVGAATALDVRFFRERGIPGAHSKSLFLVGEFGVNDYHLSFQTRSVGQVRSYVPRVVSAISTAVERLIHLGARALVVPGVIPSGCSPPILAMFSDAGPAEYDPRTGCLKAHNELGRYHNALLQPAASLQELRARYPRVSIVYADFFEIVMDMVESPHKFGQYPHVCLCLAYHILIISCMYAYAGFREDVRSERVLRRPREEPLQRHRFLRLSAGDHLPPTHRRPSTGTAASTMADLLPGAAAVVSSLLLLVLLLLSSTSELVAAGAPSLELELELGGARARWRYDSIFAFGNSYTDTGNNPEVFAWYDIFNPVMRPPYGSTFFGHPTGRNCDGRLIIDFIAANLSLPFVAPSLVQDGDFRRGANFAVGGATALDASFFHPDGEPPATGGAQFPLNTSLGVQLQWFESLKPSLCRTPTACKKFFGRSLFYVGELGFNDFNFAMGGGMSLQQIRSFVPYAISNISMAIERLIVKHGAKSFLVSGMVPAGCVPPILAMFGDMGNLDPDTGCMEEMNEMSIYHDSLLRESLQKIRARHPDVDIFFADFFNPVMEMVKSPAKFGFEEDVLTLCCGGPGKYHFSIVAFCGDPGATSCPDPSARLFWDGAHLTEAANKIIADGWLSAMNSPPASASI
;
A
#
# COMPACT_ATOMS: atom_id res chain seq x y z
N MET A 1 83.27 1.70 -46.38
CA MET A 1 83.11 0.27 -46.06
C MET A 1 82.54 0.10 -44.66
N SER A 2 81.70 -0.92 -44.46
CA SER A 2 81.19 -1.50 -43.20
C SER A 2 81.55 -0.88 -41.84
N MET A 3 80.52 -0.59 -41.03
CA MET A 3 80.53 -0.90 -39.58
C MET A 3 79.24 -1.63 -39.19
N ARG A 4 79.37 -2.78 -38.52
CA ARG A 4 78.26 -3.66 -38.11
C ARG A 4 78.41 -4.11 -36.64
N ARG A 5 77.34 -3.93 -35.87
CA ARG A 5 76.80 -4.75 -34.75
C ARG A 5 77.76 -5.59 -33.87
N ARG A 6 77.58 -5.44 -32.54
CA ARG A 6 77.14 -6.47 -31.53
C ARG A 6 77.04 -5.78 -30.15
N HIS A 7 75.86 -5.63 -29.56
CA HIS A 7 75.20 -6.57 -28.61
C HIS A 7 75.97 -6.85 -27.30
N LEU A 8 75.52 -6.23 -26.20
CA LEU A 8 75.68 -6.70 -24.81
C LEU A 8 74.27 -6.87 -24.17
N PRO A 9 74.05 -7.81 -23.23
CA PRO A 9 72.69 -8.23 -22.85
C PRO A 9 72.11 -7.59 -21.56
N SER A 10 71.11 -6.74 -21.77
CA SER A 10 69.77 -6.67 -21.13
C SER A 10 69.48 -6.85 -19.63
N TYR A 11 70.39 -7.30 -18.74
CA TYR A 11 70.02 -7.60 -17.34
C TYR A 11 70.17 -6.43 -16.36
N ALA A 12 71.13 -5.51 -16.57
CA ALA A 12 71.32 -4.36 -15.67
C ALA A 12 70.24 -3.27 -15.85
N ALA A 13 69.74 -3.07 -17.08
CA ALA A 13 68.75 -2.03 -17.37
C ALA A 13 67.36 -2.34 -16.76
N LEU A 14 66.99 -3.63 -16.67
CA LEU A 14 65.68 -4.03 -16.16
C LEU A 14 65.54 -3.77 -14.64
N LEU A 15 66.61 -3.97 -13.88
CA LEU A 15 66.62 -3.71 -12.43
C LEU A 15 66.58 -2.20 -12.11
N LEU A 16 67.26 -1.36 -12.90
CA LEU A 16 67.18 0.10 -12.77
C LEU A 16 65.81 0.67 -13.15
N LEU A 17 65.15 0.10 -14.18
CA LEU A 17 63.77 0.47 -14.54
C LEU A 17 62.75 0.06 -13.47
N LEU A 18 62.91 -1.13 -12.85
CA LEU A 18 62.05 -1.56 -11.74
C LEU A 18 62.24 -0.70 -10.48
N ALA A 19 63.47 -0.25 -10.19
CA ALA A 19 63.73 0.69 -9.09
C ALA A 19 63.12 2.08 -9.33
N PHE A 20 63.18 2.61 -10.56
CA PHE A 20 62.55 3.90 -10.90
C PHE A 20 61.02 3.84 -10.94
N ALA A 21 60.44 2.69 -11.30
CA ALA A 21 58.99 2.46 -11.26
C ALA A 21 58.44 2.31 -9.82
N ALA A 22 59.27 1.93 -8.85
CA ALA A 22 58.89 1.85 -7.43
C ALA A 22 59.02 3.16 -6.65
N ALA A 23 59.70 4.17 -7.23
CA ALA A 23 59.97 5.46 -6.57
C ALA A 23 59.12 6.63 -7.10
N HIS A 24 58.42 6.44 -8.23
CA HIS A 24 57.32 7.34 -8.59
C HIS A 24 56.12 6.92 -7.77
N GLY A 25 55.86 7.66 -6.69
CA GLY A 25 54.64 7.49 -5.89
C GLY A 25 53.43 7.41 -6.80
N SER A 26 52.47 6.54 -6.45
CA SER A 26 51.28 6.27 -7.24
C SER A 26 50.76 7.58 -7.85
N PRO A 27 50.35 7.61 -9.13
CA PRO A 27 49.49 8.70 -9.54
C PRO A 27 48.34 8.66 -8.54
N VAL A 28 48.24 9.71 -7.72
CA VAL A 28 47.02 10.01 -7.02
C VAL A 28 46.08 10.38 -8.16
N SER A 29 45.50 9.34 -8.75
CA SER A 29 44.21 9.42 -9.36
C SER A 29 43.39 10.10 -8.29
N CYS A 30 43.16 11.39 -8.49
CA CYS A 30 42.12 12.10 -7.82
C CYS A 30 40.84 11.47 -8.39
N SER A 31 40.56 10.26 -7.90
CA SER A 31 39.25 9.64 -7.97
C SER A 31 38.31 10.75 -7.60
N ARG A 32 37.48 11.17 -8.57
CA ARG A 32 36.49 12.24 -8.35
C ARG A 32 35.75 11.83 -7.09
N ARG A 33 36.09 12.43 -5.95
CA ARG A 33 35.52 12.03 -4.66
C ARG A 33 34.02 12.16 -4.86
N ARG A 34 33.26 11.09 -4.65
CA ARG A 34 31.81 11.21 -4.48
C ARG A 34 31.62 12.10 -3.26
N TYR A 35 31.36 13.38 -3.50
CA TYR A 35 31.37 14.40 -2.48
C TYR A 35 30.24 14.17 -1.47
N TYR A 36 29.10 13.67 -1.96
CA TYR A 36 28.00 13.17 -1.17
C TYR A 36 27.90 11.65 -1.29
N GLY A 37 27.53 10.98 -0.19
CA GLY A 37 27.23 9.54 -0.16
C GLY A 37 25.75 9.22 -0.31
N SER A 38 24.87 10.20 -0.10
CA SER A 38 23.42 10.05 -0.09
C SER A 38 22.71 11.39 -0.30
N ILE A 39 21.46 11.35 -0.79
CA ILE A 39 20.58 12.52 -0.91
C ILE A 39 19.33 12.30 -0.06
N PHE A 40 18.97 13.25 0.80
CA PHE A 40 17.70 13.27 1.53
C PHE A 40 16.86 14.44 1.02
N SER A 41 15.71 14.13 0.44
CA SER A 41 14.88 15.12 -0.27
C SER A 41 13.52 15.29 0.38
N PHE A 42 13.07 16.54 0.47
CA PHE A 42 11.78 17.01 0.94
C PHE A 42 11.28 18.00 -0.10
N GLY A 43 9.99 18.01 -0.42
CA GLY A 43 9.46 18.85 -1.50
C GLY A 43 8.06 18.47 -1.92
N ASP A 44 7.68 18.98 -3.07
CA ASP A 44 6.41 18.70 -3.72
C ASP A 44 6.60 17.89 -5.02
N SER A 45 5.77 18.14 -6.04
CA SER A 45 5.84 17.47 -7.33
C SER A 45 7.10 17.77 -8.14
N PHE A 46 7.78 18.88 -7.89
CA PHE A 46 9.05 19.19 -8.55
C PHE A 46 10.17 18.24 -8.11
N ALA A 47 10.04 17.60 -6.94
CA ALA A 47 11.01 16.67 -6.39
C ALA A 47 10.50 15.23 -6.24
N ASP A 48 9.19 14.97 -6.28
CA ASP A 48 8.60 13.63 -6.04
C ASP A 48 9.09 12.56 -7.04
N THR A 49 9.65 11.46 -6.52
CA THR A 49 10.16 10.31 -7.28
C THR A 49 9.26 9.07 -7.22
N GLY A 50 8.03 9.19 -6.71
CA GLY A 50 7.02 8.14 -6.70
C GLY A 50 6.23 7.96 -5.40
N ASN A 51 6.19 8.96 -4.51
CA ASN A 51 5.38 8.93 -3.29
C ASN A 51 3.92 9.28 -3.53
N LYS A 52 3.58 10.20 -4.45
CA LYS A 52 2.18 10.58 -4.77
C LYS A 52 1.23 9.38 -4.89
N PRO A 53 1.54 8.31 -5.66
CA PRO A 53 0.62 7.20 -5.82
C PRO A 53 0.25 6.51 -4.51
N VAL A 54 1.22 6.36 -3.60
CA VAL A 54 0.99 5.76 -2.28
C VAL A 54 0.26 6.75 -1.37
N ALA A 55 0.73 8.00 -1.30
CA ALA A 55 0.13 9.03 -0.46
C ALA A 55 -1.34 9.31 -0.85
N PHE A 56 -1.66 9.42 -2.13
CA PHE A 56 -3.01 9.74 -2.62
C PHE A 56 -3.96 8.54 -2.57
N ALA A 57 -3.45 7.30 -2.70
CA ALA A 57 -4.24 6.09 -2.48
C ALA A 57 -4.83 6.05 -1.05
N LEU A 58 -4.04 6.43 -0.04
CA LEU A 58 -4.48 6.53 1.37
C LEU A 58 -5.64 7.53 1.62
N TYR A 59 -5.94 8.40 0.66
CA TYR A 59 -7.07 9.34 0.74
C TYR A 59 -8.13 9.08 -0.36
N SER A 60 -7.98 7.99 -1.13
CA SER A 60 -8.82 7.62 -2.27
C SER A 60 -8.89 8.73 -3.35
N VAL A 61 -7.78 9.46 -3.57
CA VAL A 61 -7.70 10.51 -4.61
C VAL A 61 -7.13 9.90 -5.90
N PRO A 62 -7.80 10.01 -7.06
CA PRO A 62 -7.32 9.45 -8.32
C PRO A 62 -5.91 9.92 -8.72
N VAL A 63 -5.10 9.01 -9.26
CA VAL A 63 -3.68 9.25 -9.56
C VAL A 63 -3.38 9.00 -11.03
N THR A 64 -3.34 10.06 -11.85
CA THR A 64 -3.05 9.95 -13.29
C THR A 64 -1.56 9.76 -13.61
N VAL A 65 -0.64 10.12 -12.70
CA VAL A 65 0.83 10.00 -12.87
C VAL A 65 1.35 8.56 -12.95
N MET A 66 0.47 7.57 -12.77
CA MET A 66 0.74 6.14 -12.98
C MET A 66 0.24 5.62 -14.34
N ARG A 67 -0.34 6.49 -15.18
CA ARG A 67 -0.84 6.16 -16.51
C ARG A 67 0.15 6.66 -17.58
N ALA A 68 0.18 5.99 -18.74
CA ALA A 68 0.87 6.56 -19.90
C ALA A 68 0.22 7.91 -20.26
N PRO A 69 0.98 8.96 -20.62
CA PRO A 69 2.35 8.91 -21.13
C PRO A 69 3.46 9.33 -20.15
N TYR A 70 3.20 9.43 -18.84
CA TYR A 70 4.26 9.77 -17.88
C TYR A 70 5.45 8.80 -17.94
N GLY A 71 6.66 9.32 -17.79
CA GLY A 71 7.90 8.52 -17.83
C GLY A 71 8.32 8.00 -19.23
N MET A 72 7.64 8.39 -20.32
CA MET A 72 7.93 7.93 -21.69
C MET A 72 9.35 8.21 -22.23
N THR A 73 10.05 9.28 -21.83
CA THR A 73 11.36 9.65 -22.42
C THR A 73 12.54 8.89 -21.85
N PHE A 74 12.58 8.72 -20.51
CA PHE A 74 13.70 8.06 -19.82
C PHE A 74 13.36 6.66 -19.31
N PHE A 75 12.22 6.50 -18.63
CA PHE A 75 11.84 5.24 -17.98
C PHE A 75 11.14 4.27 -18.94
N GLY A 76 10.48 4.80 -19.98
CA GLY A 76 9.64 4.03 -20.90
C GLY A 76 8.33 3.54 -20.28
N HIS A 77 8.03 3.93 -19.03
CA HIS A 77 6.81 3.64 -18.31
C HIS A 77 6.59 4.65 -17.16
N PRO A 78 5.36 4.79 -16.64
CA PRO A 78 5.08 5.65 -15.50
C PRO A 78 5.80 5.19 -14.23
N THR A 79 6.28 6.15 -13.42
CA THR A 79 6.96 5.91 -12.14
C THR A 79 6.39 6.72 -10.97
N GLY A 80 5.29 7.44 -11.19
CA GLY A 80 4.70 8.38 -10.21
C GLY A 80 5.30 9.78 -10.25
N ARG A 81 6.37 10.02 -11.01
CA ARG A 81 6.91 11.35 -11.34
C ARG A 81 5.94 12.14 -12.22
N THR A 82 5.76 13.41 -11.92
CA THR A 82 4.92 14.36 -12.69
C THR A 82 5.67 14.97 -13.88
N THR A 83 6.19 14.12 -14.78
CA THR A 83 6.92 14.55 -15.99
C THR A 83 6.99 13.42 -17.02
N ASP A 84 7.44 13.72 -18.25
CA ASP A 84 7.70 12.75 -19.31
C ASP A 84 8.90 11.84 -19.01
N GLY A 85 9.78 12.19 -18.08
CA GLY A 85 10.93 11.36 -17.71
C GLY A 85 11.47 11.60 -16.31
N ARG A 86 12.70 12.13 -16.22
CA ARG A 86 13.41 12.46 -14.98
C ARG A 86 12.98 13.82 -14.42
N VAL A 87 12.79 13.92 -13.10
CA VAL A 87 12.61 15.21 -12.39
C VAL A 87 13.96 15.81 -12.00
N ILE A 88 13.98 17.06 -11.51
CA ILE A 88 15.21 17.78 -11.14
C ILE A 88 16.13 16.97 -10.20
N LEU A 89 15.53 16.23 -9.26
CA LEU A 89 16.25 15.43 -8.25
C LEU A 89 17.02 14.26 -8.88
N ASP A 90 16.45 13.63 -9.91
CA ASP A 90 17.09 12.52 -10.63
C ASP A 90 18.34 13.01 -11.37
N LEU A 91 18.22 14.15 -12.07
CA LEU A 91 19.30 14.77 -12.85
C LEU A 91 20.45 15.21 -11.93
N VAL A 92 20.13 15.79 -10.77
CA VAL A 92 21.12 16.13 -9.73
C VAL A 92 21.80 14.88 -9.18
N ALA A 93 21.04 13.82 -8.87
CA ALA A 93 21.62 12.56 -8.36
C ALA A 93 22.57 11.90 -9.37
N GLU A 94 22.16 11.82 -10.65
CA GLU A 94 22.94 11.23 -11.73
C GLU A 94 24.23 12.01 -11.99
N ALA A 95 24.16 13.35 -12.04
CA ALA A 95 25.33 14.21 -12.23
C ALA A 95 26.30 14.19 -11.04
N LEU A 96 25.83 13.86 -9.84
CA LEU A 96 26.67 13.59 -8.66
C LEU A 96 27.22 12.14 -8.64
N GLY A 97 26.81 11.29 -9.57
CA GLY A 97 27.21 9.89 -9.66
C GLY A 97 26.60 8.99 -8.58
N LEU A 98 25.43 9.37 -8.06
CA LEU A 98 24.60 8.65 -7.10
C LEU A 98 23.45 7.90 -7.82
N PRO A 99 22.83 6.88 -7.20
CA PRO A 99 21.60 6.30 -7.74
C PRO A 99 20.44 7.31 -7.70
N LEU A 100 19.41 7.07 -8.51
CA LEU A 100 18.14 7.80 -8.41
C LEU A 100 17.55 7.64 -7.01
N VAL A 101 17.05 8.74 -6.43
CA VAL A 101 16.67 8.78 -5.02
C VAL A 101 15.33 8.07 -4.80
N PRO A 102 15.26 6.99 -3.99
CA PRO A 102 14.04 6.20 -3.86
C PRO A 102 12.94 6.94 -3.06
N PRO A 103 11.67 6.85 -3.48
CA PRO A 103 10.53 7.39 -2.75
C PRO A 103 10.31 6.66 -1.41
N SER A 104 10.23 7.39 -0.30
CA SER A 104 10.15 6.85 1.06
C SER A 104 8.90 6.02 1.37
N LEU A 105 7.79 6.27 0.67
CA LEU A 105 6.51 5.58 0.88
C LEU A 105 6.32 4.38 -0.06
N ALA A 106 6.96 4.38 -1.23
CA ALA A 106 6.80 3.34 -2.25
C ALA A 106 7.98 2.35 -2.34
N HIS A 107 9.13 2.67 -1.73
CA HIS A 107 10.33 1.82 -1.81
C HIS A 107 10.50 0.92 -0.58
N ASN A 108 10.50 -0.41 -0.80
CA ASN A 108 10.69 -1.42 0.24
C ASN A 108 12.16 -1.91 0.31
N GLY A 109 13.12 -0.98 0.31
CA GLY A 109 14.56 -1.27 0.24
C GLY A 109 15.41 -0.37 1.13
N SER A 110 16.74 -0.37 0.91
CA SER A 110 17.68 0.32 1.81
C SER A 110 17.86 1.78 1.44
N PHE A 111 17.52 2.67 2.37
CA PHE A 111 17.68 4.12 2.25
C PHE A 111 19.10 4.64 2.59
N ARG A 112 20.10 3.75 2.72
CA ARG A 112 21.49 4.15 3.04
C ARG A 112 22.16 5.04 2.00
N GLN A 113 21.66 5.08 0.76
CA GLN A 113 22.14 5.96 -0.31
C GLN A 113 21.20 7.17 -0.54
N GLY A 114 20.22 7.37 0.35
CA GLY A 114 19.26 8.46 0.27
C GLY A 114 17.81 8.00 0.37
N ALA A 115 16.92 8.97 0.63
CA ALA A 115 15.46 8.80 0.63
C ALA A 115 14.80 10.10 0.19
N ASN A 116 13.74 9.99 -0.59
CA ASN A 116 12.92 11.14 -0.99
C ASN A 116 11.56 11.09 -0.31
N PHE A 117 11.25 12.12 0.48
CA PHE A 117 10.00 12.31 1.20
C PHE A 117 9.04 13.27 0.47
N ALA A 118 9.46 13.88 -0.64
CA ALA A 118 8.64 14.78 -1.42
C ALA A 118 7.37 14.11 -1.94
N VAL A 119 6.23 14.82 -1.92
CA VAL A 119 4.93 14.32 -2.40
C VAL A 119 4.28 15.34 -3.31
N ALA A 120 3.89 14.94 -4.52
CA ALA A 120 3.24 15.84 -5.46
C ALA A 120 1.91 16.42 -4.91
N GLY A 121 1.85 17.76 -4.80
CA GLY A 121 0.75 18.50 -4.18
C GLY A 121 0.97 18.87 -2.71
N ALA A 122 2.14 18.56 -2.13
CA ALA A 122 2.50 18.98 -0.78
C ALA A 122 2.62 20.50 -0.65
N THR A 123 2.13 21.02 0.48
CA THR A 123 2.25 22.42 0.88
C THR A 123 3.41 22.62 1.87
N ALA A 124 3.95 23.84 1.93
CA ALA A 124 4.87 24.24 2.99
C ALA A 124 4.13 24.26 4.35
N LEU A 125 2.93 24.86 4.35
CA LEU A 125 2.07 24.99 5.52
C LEU A 125 1.17 23.77 5.68
N ASP A 126 0.67 23.51 6.89
CA ASP A 126 -0.23 22.40 7.16
C ASP A 126 -1.54 22.51 6.34
N ALA A 127 -2.02 21.38 5.85
CA ALA A 127 -3.27 21.26 5.09
C ALA A 127 -4.49 21.83 5.85
N GLU A 128 -4.52 21.72 7.18
CA GLU A 128 -5.60 22.25 8.03
C GLU A 128 -5.78 23.77 7.85
N LEU A 129 -4.70 24.52 7.57
CA LEU A 129 -4.77 25.96 7.30
C LEU A 129 -5.61 26.28 6.06
N TYR A 130 -5.58 25.42 5.05
CA TYR A 130 -6.33 25.58 3.81
C TYR A 130 -7.78 25.12 4.01
N HIS A 131 -7.99 23.95 4.61
CA HIS A 131 -9.34 23.43 4.91
C HIS A 131 -10.14 24.35 5.83
N SER A 132 -9.53 24.91 6.89
CA SER A 132 -10.19 25.87 7.81
C SER A 132 -10.57 27.20 7.14
N ARG A 133 -9.89 27.57 6.05
CA ARG A 133 -10.24 28.71 5.18
C ARG A 133 -11.18 28.32 4.03
N GLY A 134 -11.61 27.05 3.98
CA GLY A 134 -12.42 26.48 2.90
C GLY A 134 -11.71 26.54 1.56
N ILE A 135 -10.39 26.37 1.51
CA ILE A 135 -9.58 26.36 0.29
C ILE A 135 -9.17 24.91 -0.01
N PRO A 136 -9.58 24.33 -1.15
CA PRO A 136 -10.54 24.81 -2.14
C PRO A 136 -12.00 24.62 -1.65
N SER A 137 -12.99 25.06 -2.46
CA SER A 137 -14.42 24.96 -2.08
C SER A 137 -14.91 23.52 -1.91
N GLY A 138 -15.85 23.35 -0.96
CA GLY A 138 -16.64 22.12 -0.80
C GLY A 138 -15.92 21.04 0.01
N SER A 139 -16.37 19.80 -0.15
CA SER A 139 -15.84 18.61 0.53
C SER A 139 -14.54 18.08 -0.09
N SER A 140 -13.66 18.97 -0.57
CA SER A 140 -12.41 18.57 -1.20
C SER A 140 -11.43 18.02 -0.16
N LYS A 141 -10.84 16.86 -0.44
CA LYS A 141 -9.79 16.23 0.38
C LYS A 141 -8.38 16.81 0.14
N LEU A 142 -8.26 17.82 -0.74
CA LEU A 142 -6.98 18.43 -1.12
C LEU A 142 -6.84 19.82 -0.51
N PRO A 143 -5.64 20.21 -0.03
CA PRO A 143 -4.41 19.42 0.01
C PRO A 143 -4.49 18.31 1.07
N ILE A 144 -4.05 17.10 0.73
CA ILE A 144 -3.85 16.05 1.75
C ILE A 144 -2.69 16.46 2.67
N ASN A 145 -2.70 16.06 3.95
CA ASN A 145 -1.62 16.48 4.86
C ASN A 145 -0.33 15.66 4.63
N THR A 146 0.44 16.10 3.64
CA THR A 146 1.81 15.65 3.34
C THR A 146 2.76 16.85 3.34
N SER A 147 2.47 17.83 4.21
CA SER A 147 3.18 19.10 4.33
C SER A 147 4.65 18.93 4.72
N LEU A 148 5.46 19.99 4.60
CA LEU A 148 6.88 19.98 4.95
C LEU A 148 7.15 19.43 6.36
N ASP A 149 6.35 19.82 7.37
CA ASP A 149 6.50 19.28 8.73
C ASP A 149 6.19 17.77 8.81
N VAL A 150 5.19 17.26 8.07
CA VAL A 150 4.90 15.83 7.98
C VAL A 150 6.04 15.05 7.31
N GLN A 151 6.65 15.60 6.26
CA GLN A 151 7.81 14.97 5.60
C GLN A 151 9.04 14.93 6.53
N LEU A 152 9.24 15.96 7.36
CA LEU A 152 10.25 15.95 8.42
C LEU A 152 9.98 14.89 9.50
N GLU A 153 8.72 14.64 9.86
CA GLU A 153 8.36 13.51 10.76
C GLU A 153 8.74 12.16 10.13
N TRP A 154 8.47 11.95 8.84
CA TRP A 154 8.84 10.71 8.13
C TRP A 154 10.35 10.50 8.11
N PHE A 155 11.14 11.56 7.85
CA PHE A 155 12.59 11.48 7.96
C PHE A 155 13.07 11.20 9.39
N GLN A 156 12.46 11.81 10.40
CA GLN A 156 12.78 11.54 11.79
C GLN A 156 12.47 10.08 12.18
N ALA A 157 11.40 9.50 11.64
CA ALA A 157 11.06 8.09 11.79
C ALA A 157 12.04 7.15 11.06
N LEU A 158 12.56 7.55 9.88
CA LEU A 158 13.56 6.78 9.14
C LEU A 158 14.95 6.81 9.80
N LYS A 159 15.33 7.94 10.43
CA LYS A 159 16.68 8.21 10.97
C LYS A 159 17.35 7.03 11.71
N PRO A 160 16.68 6.27 12.60
CA PRO A 160 17.30 5.15 13.33
C PRO A 160 17.76 3.97 12.44
N SER A 161 17.23 3.85 11.22
CA SER A 161 17.69 2.82 10.25
C SER A 161 19.00 3.17 9.55
N LEU A 162 19.39 4.45 9.61
CA LEU A 162 20.54 5.01 8.91
C LEU A 162 21.78 5.05 9.84
N CYS A 163 21.57 5.52 11.08
CA CYS A 163 22.58 5.74 12.12
C CYS A 163 21.98 5.45 13.52
N GLY A 164 22.79 4.86 14.42
CA GLY A 164 22.35 4.46 15.76
C GLY A 164 22.70 5.45 16.88
N THR A 165 23.79 6.21 16.72
CA THR A 165 24.23 7.21 17.72
C THR A 165 24.24 8.64 17.14
N PRO A 166 24.19 9.70 17.97
CA PRO A 166 24.31 11.08 17.49
C PRO A 166 25.58 11.31 16.66
N GLN A 167 26.72 10.77 17.08
CA GLN A 167 27.99 10.89 16.37
C GLN A 167 27.98 10.18 15.00
N GLU A 168 27.42 8.97 14.92
CA GLU A 168 27.23 8.28 13.64
C GLU A 168 26.28 9.04 12.70
N CYS A 169 25.22 9.66 13.27
CA CYS A 169 24.32 10.48 12.50
C CYS A 169 25.01 11.74 11.97
N ASP A 170 25.79 12.44 12.80
CA ASP A 170 26.54 13.62 12.38
C ASP A 170 27.58 13.26 11.30
N GLU A 171 28.30 12.14 11.44
CA GLU A 171 29.22 11.66 10.40
C GLU A 171 28.49 11.30 9.10
N PHE A 172 27.37 10.58 9.18
CA PHE A 172 26.60 10.15 8.01
C PHE A 172 25.96 11.34 7.28
N PHE A 173 25.24 12.22 8.00
CA PHE A 173 24.53 13.36 7.42
C PHE A 173 25.45 14.53 7.03
N SER A 174 26.64 14.66 7.64
CA SER A 174 27.65 15.62 7.14
C SER A 174 28.18 15.29 5.74
N ARG A 175 27.94 14.06 5.27
CA ARG A 175 28.28 13.56 3.93
C ARG A 175 27.04 13.36 3.04
N SER A 176 25.88 13.84 3.48
CA SER A 176 24.63 13.81 2.72
C SER A 176 24.31 15.18 2.13
N LEU A 177 23.68 15.18 0.96
CA LEU A 177 23.04 16.37 0.41
C LEU A 177 21.57 16.39 0.86
N PHE A 178 21.14 17.47 1.49
CA PHE A 178 19.74 17.71 1.82
C PHE A 178 19.10 18.60 0.75
N PHE A 179 17.98 18.18 0.20
CA PHE A 179 17.21 18.92 -0.80
C PHE A 179 15.87 19.30 -0.15
N VAL A 180 15.56 20.59 -0.05
CA VAL A 180 14.41 21.11 0.73
C VAL A 180 13.57 22.03 -0.17
N GLY A 181 12.79 21.43 -1.04
CA GLY A 181 11.88 22.10 -1.96
C GLY A 181 11.61 21.29 -3.24
N GLU A 182 10.86 21.83 -4.19
CA GLU A 182 10.21 23.14 -4.10
C GLU A 182 9.04 23.13 -3.09
N PHE A 183 8.75 24.29 -2.51
CA PHE A 183 7.67 24.51 -1.55
C PHE A 183 7.14 25.94 -1.67
N GLY A 184 5.84 26.09 -1.83
CA GLY A 184 5.16 27.39 -1.98
C GLY A 184 4.26 27.44 -3.20
N VAL A 185 4.58 26.76 -4.31
CA VAL A 185 3.70 26.72 -5.49
C VAL A 185 2.31 26.17 -5.16
N ASN A 186 2.21 25.04 -4.46
CA ASN A 186 0.90 24.49 -4.06
C ASN A 186 0.16 25.43 -3.10
N ASP A 187 0.85 26.00 -2.10
CA ASP A 187 0.31 26.98 -1.15
C ASP A 187 -0.35 28.17 -1.86
N TYR A 188 0.29 28.69 -2.90
CA TYR A 188 -0.20 29.84 -3.67
C TYR A 188 -1.25 29.44 -4.72
N HIS A 189 -1.03 28.38 -5.50
CA HIS A 189 -1.96 27.95 -6.56
C HIS A 189 -3.31 27.53 -5.98
N LEU A 190 -3.33 26.81 -4.85
CA LEU A 190 -4.57 26.48 -4.14
C LEU A 190 -5.28 27.76 -3.66
N SER A 191 -4.55 28.68 -3.06
CA SER A 191 -5.10 29.93 -2.52
C SER A 191 -5.66 30.85 -3.61
N LEU A 192 -4.98 30.97 -4.76
CA LEU A 192 -5.40 31.80 -5.89
C LEU A 192 -6.71 31.35 -6.53
N LYS A 193 -7.19 30.12 -6.29
CA LYS A 193 -8.53 29.68 -6.72
C LYS A 193 -9.66 30.49 -6.06
N LYS A 194 -9.40 31.05 -4.86
CA LYS A 194 -10.37 31.83 -4.07
C LYS A 194 -9.95 33.27 -3.77
N LEU A 195 -8.67 33.49 -3.52
CA LEU A 195 -8.14 34.75 -3.00
C LEU A 195 -7.53 35.59 -4.13
N SER A 196 -7.57 36.91 -3.97
CA SER A 196 -6.80 37.83 -4.83
C SER A 196 -5.29 37.64 -4.62
N VAL A 197 -4.48 38.00 -5.63
CA VAL A 197 -3.02 37.89 -5.55
C VAL A 197 -2.48 38.64 -4.33
N GLN A 198 -2.98 39.84 -4.05
CA GLN A 198 -2.63 40.62 -2.86
C GLN A 198 -3.00 39.93 -1.52
N GLN A 199 -4.08 39.14 -1.45
CA GLN A 199 -4.40 38.32 -0.28
C GLN A 199 -3.48 37.10 -0.17
N VAL A 200 -3.12 36.47 -1.29
CA VAL A 200 -2.14 35.37 -1.29
C VAL A 200 -0.75 35.88 -0.91
N ARG A 201 -0.40 37.12 -1.28
CA ARG A 201 0.84 37.79 -0.90
C ARG A 201 1.06 37.84 0.61
N SER A 202 -0.01 37.92 1.42
CA SER A 202 0.13 37.89 2.88
C SER A 202 0.52 36.52 3.45
N LEU A 203 0.41 35.42 2.69
CA LEU A 203 0.86 34.09 3.09
C LEU A 203 2.38 33.88 2.89
N VAL A 204 3.02 34.68 2.02
CA VAL A 204 4.42 34.48 1.65
C VAL A 204 5.37 34.47 2.86
N PRO A 205 5.27 35.40 3.84
CA PRO A 205 6.14 35.39 5.01
C PRO A 205 5.99 34.13 5.87
N ASP A 206 4.80 33.52 5.91
CA ASP A 206 4.54 32.31 6.70
C ASP A 206 5.11 31.06 6.00
N VAL A 207 4.92 30.93 4.68
CA VAL A 207 5.53 29.88 3.85
C VAL A 207 7.05 29.92 3.97
N VAL A 208 7.66 31.08 3.73
CA VAL A 208 9.13 31.25 3.79
C VAL A 208 9.68 30.96 5.18
N ARG A 209 9.00 31.40 6.24
CA ARG A 209 9.41 31.11 7.63
C ARG A 209 9.37 29.62 7.95
N THR A 210 8.38 28.89 7.43
CA THR A 210 8.28 27.44 7.62
C THR A 210 9.41 26.70 6.90
N ILE A 211 9.74 27.10 5.66
CA ILE A 211 10.89 26.56 4.92
C ILE A 211 12.21 26.85 5.66
N ALA A 212 12.42 28.09 6.10
CA ALA A 212 13.61 28.48 6.87
C ALA A 212 13.72 27.71 8.19
N ALA A 213 12.61 27.52 8.91
CA ALA A 213 12.57 26.74 10.15
C ALA A 213 12.87 25.25 9.91
N ALA A 214 12.44 24.67 8.79
CA ALA A 214 12.79 23.31 8.39
C ALA A 214 14.29 23.15 8.10
N VAL A 215 14.87 24.07 7.32
CA VAL A 215 16.32 24.14 7.04
C VAL A 215 17.12 24.26 8.34
N GLU A 216 16.74 25.17 9.24
CA GLU A 216 17.36 25.30 10.57
C GLU A 216 17.22 24.04 11.43
N ARG A 217 16.05 23.37 11.39
CA ARG A 217 15.81 22.13 12.14
C ARG A 217 16.73 21.00 11.65
N LEU A 218 16.89 20.84 10.34
CA LEU A 218 17.79 19.85 9.74
C LEU A 218 19.25 20.08 10.17
N ILE A 219 19.71 21.33 10.21
CA ILE A 219 21.05 21.69 10.71
C ILE A 219 21.16 21.36 12.21
N LEU A 220 20.27 21.91 13.05
CA LEU A 220 20.40 21.86 14.51
C LEU A 220 20.05 20.50 15.15
N ARG A 221 19.22 19.66 14.51
CA ARG A 221 18.70 18.41 15.09
C ARG A 221 19.11 17.15 14.31
N HIS A 222 19.58 17.30 13.08
CA HIS A 222 19.90 16.19 12.19
C HIS A 222 21.32 16.24 11.61
N GLY A 223 22.13 17.24 11.95
CA GLY A 223 23.54 17.30 11.53
C GLY A 223 23.73 17.61 10.04
N ALA A 224 22.72 18.16 9.37
CA ALA A 224 22.81 18.53 7.97
C ALA A 224 23.83 19.67 7.77
N THR A 225 24.85 19.43 6.93
CA THR A 225 25.89 20.42 6.60
C THR A 225 25.82 20.96 5.18
N SER A 226 25.08 20.30 4.29
CA SER A 226 24.98 20.65 2.87
C SER A 226 23.51 20.61 2.45
N LEU A 227 22.93 21.78 2.22
CA LEU A 227 21.51 21.95 1.94
C LEU A 227 21.30 22.73 0.63
N VAL A 228 20.37 22.27 -0.20
CA VAL A 228 19.89 22.92 -1.42
C VAL A 228 18.42 23.26 -1.20
N VAL A 229 18.08 24.54 -1.36
CA VAL A 229 16.74 25.06 -1.09
C VAL A 229 16.26 25.78 -2.36
N PRO A 230 15.42 25.12 -3.19
CA PRO A 230 14.81 25.74 -4.36
C PRO A 230 13.85 26.88 -4.01
N GLY A 231 13.86 27.93 -4.83
CA GLY A 231 12.79 28.92 -4.88
C GLY A 231 11.63 28.49 -5.80
N VAL A 232 10.53 29.24 -5.78
CA VAL A 232 9.33 28.97 -6.60
C VAL A 232 9.51 29.31 -8.07
N ILE A 233 8.76 28.65 -8.95
CA ILE A 233 8.70 28.89 -10.41
C ILE A 233 8.00 30.23 -10.76
N PRO A 234 8.11 30.77 -11.99
CA PRO A 234 7.32 31.92 -12.42
C PRO A 234 5.88 31.50 -12.70
N SER A 235 5.08 31.46 -11.63
CA SER A 235 3.71 30.92 -11.65
C SER A 235 2.75 31.69 -12.56
N GLY A 236 3.04 32.95 -12.87
CA GLY A 236 2.30 33.74 -13.85
C GLY A 236 2.49 33.26 -15.29
N CYS A 237 3.50 32.44 -15.58
CA CYS A 237 3.69 31.73 -16.84
C CYS A 237 3.06 30.33 -16.85
N SER A 238 2.49 29.85 -15.73
CA SER A 238 1.99 28.48 -15.65
C SER A 238 0.62 28.33 -16.35
N PRO A 239 0.46 27.43 -17.34
CA PRO A 239 -0.81 27.18 -18.04
C PRO A 239 -2.09 27.09 -17.17
N PRO A 240 -2.14 26.39 -16.01
CA PRO A 240 -3.29 26.42 -15.11
C PRO A 240 -3.65 27.83 -14.63
N ILE A 241 -2.67 28.62 -14.19
CA ILE A 241 -2.88 29.99 -13.72
C ILE A 241 -3.33 30.89 -14.88
N LEU A 242 -2.65 30.80 -16.04
CA LEU A 242 -3.02 31.54 -17.25
C LEU A 242 -4.46 31.24 -17.71
N THR A 243 -4.89 29.99 -17.57
CA THR A 243 -6.26 29.54 -17.89
C THR A 243 -7.26 30.04 -16.85
N GLN A 244 -6.95 29.93 -15.56
CA GLN A 244 -7.80 30.40 -14.46
C GLN A 244 -8.09 31.91 -14.54
N PHE A 245 -7.10 32.71 -14.96
CA PHE A 245 -7.21 34.16 -15.06
C PHE A 245 -7.72 34.66 -16.42
N ALA A 246 -7.86 33.79 -17.43
CA ALA A 246 -8.24 34.15 -18.81
C ALA A 246 -9.56 34.95 -18.97
N GLY A 247 -10.46 34.90 -17.98
CA GLY A 247 -11.70 35.67 -17.92
C GLY A 247 -11.79 36.66 -16.75
N ARG A 248 -10.68 36.88 -16.02
CA ARG A 248 -10.59 37.80 -14.86
C ARG A 248 -9.56 38.92 -15.07
N ALA A 249 -8.48 38.63 -15.80
CA ALA A 249 -7.42 39.56 -16.15
C ALA A 249 -7.70 40.26 -17.49
N GLY A 250 -7.37 41.55 -17.57
CA GLY A 250 -7.35 42.32 -18.81
C GLY A 250 -6.02 42.18 -19.56
N ALA A 251 -5.98 42.61 -20.82
CA ALA A 251 -4.78 42.52 -21.65
C ALA A 251 -3.56 43.29 -21.07
N ALA A 252 -3.78 44.26 -20.17
CA ALA A 252 -2.72 45.01 -19.51
C ALA A 252 -2.03 44.24 -18.38
N ASP A 253 -2.67 43.23 -17.80
CA ASP A 253 -2.16 42.44 -16.66
C ASP A 253 -1.15 41.36 -17.11
N TYR A 254 -1.22 41.00 -18.38
CA TYR A 254 -0.25 40.16 -19.06
C TYR A 254 0.95 40.98 -19.54
N ASP A 255 2.13 40.38 -19.48
CA ASP A 255 3.29 40.93 -20.16
C ASP A 255 3.22 40.67 -21.68
N PRO A 256 3.38 41.70 -22.54
CA PRO A 256 3.20 41.54 -23.98
C PRO A 256 4.34 40.80 -24.68
N SER A 257 5.48 40.59 -24.01
CA SER A 257 6.62 39.86 -24.60
C SER A 257 6.57 38.36 -24.31
N THR A 258 6.15 37.98 -23.10
CA THR A 258 6.11 36.58 -22.64
C THR A 258 4.71 35.96 -22.59
N GLY A 259 3.65 36.79 -22.53
CA GLY A 259 2.28 36.31 -22.30
C GLY A 259 1.99 35.86 -20.86
N CYS A 260 2.91 36.09 -19.92
CA CYS A 260 2.76 35.74 -18.50
C CYS A 260 2.03 36.83 -17.70
N LEU A 261 1.35 36.45 -16.61
CA LEU A 261 0.70 37.40 -15.69
C LEU A 261 1.73 38.07 -14.77
N ARG A 262 1.80 39.41 -14.81
CA ARG A 262 2.81 40.17 -14.05
C ARG A 262 2.66 40.01 -12.54
N GLU A 263 1.49 40.34 -11.99
CA GLU A 263 1.25 40.33 -10.54
C GLU A 263 1.51 38.94 -9.90
N VAL A 264 1.24 37.86 -10.64
CA VAL A 264 1.50 36.49 -10.17
C VAL A 264 2.98 36.12 -10.26
N ASN A 265 3.72 36.64 -11.24
CA ASN A 265 5.18 36.53 -11.26
C ASN A 265 5.82 37.35 -10.13
N GLU A 266 5.35 38.58 -9.88
CA GLU A 266 5.79 39.43 -8.75
C GLU A 266 5.53 38.80 -7.37
N LEU A 267 4.52 37.94 -7.24
CA LEU A 267 4.29 37.11 -6.04
C LEU A 267 5.40 36.06 -5.87
N GLY A 268 5.82 35.40 -6.96
CA GLY A 268 6.92 34.44 -6.95
C GLY A 268 8.28 35.08 -6.70
N GLU A 269 8.54 36.25 -7.31
CA GLU A 269 9.73 37.06 -7.03
C GLU A 269 9.77 37.51 -5.57
N HIS A 270 8.63 37.88 -4.99
CA HIS A 270 8.55 38.25 -3.58
C HIS A 270 8.88 37.09 -2.64
N HIS A 271 8.36 35.88 -2.91
CA HIS A 271 8.78 34.67 -2.20
C HIS A 271 10.29 34.47 -2.33
N ASN A 272 10.81 34.49 -3.55
CA ASN A 272 12.22 34.18 -3.82
C ASN A 272 13.17 35.20 -3.20
N SER A 273 12.78 36.48 -3.09
CA SER A 273 13.52 37.49 -2.34
C SER A 273 13.55 37.15 -0.85
N LEU A 274 12.38 36.98 -0.22
CA LEU A 274 12.29 36.70 1.22
C LEU A 274 12.97 35.38 1.60
N LEU A 275 12.91 34.37 0.73
CA LEU A 275 13.62 33.11 0.92
C LEU A 275 15.14 33.30 0.84
N GLN A 276 15.65 34.07 -0.13
CA GLN A 276 17.08 34.38 -0.20
C GLN A 276 17.58 35.14 1.03
N ASP A 277 16.80 36.11 1.53
CA ASP A 277 17.08 36.86 2.77
C ASP A 277 17.13 35.91 3.98
N ALA A 278 16.11 35.08 4.18
CA ALA A 278 16.06 34.10 5.26
C ALA A 278 17.20 33.07 5.19
N LEU A 279 17.57 32.61 3.99
CA LEU A 279 18.73 31.73 3.80
C LEU A 279 20.05 32.46 4.06
N GLN A 280 20.15 33.77 3.81
CA GLN A 280 21.31 34.58 4.18
C GLN A 280 21.45 34.73 5.71
N GLU A 281 20.35 34.95 6.43
CA GLU A 281 20.34 34.93 7.90
C GLU A 281 20.78 33.56 8.44
N LEU A 282 20.28 32.46 7.86
CA LEU A 282 20.67 31.11 8.26
C LEU A 282 22.14 30.81 7.97
N ARG A 283 22.72 31.28 6.86
CA ARG A 283 24.17 31.17 6.60
C ARG A 283 24.99 31.92 7.64
N ALA A 284 24.56 33.11 8.05
CA ALA A 284 25.23 33.90 9.09
C ALA A 284 25.14 33.23 10.47
N LYS A 285 23.99 32.61 10.78
CA LYS A 285 23.73 31.89 12.04
C LYS A 285 24.43 30.53 12.11
N HIS A 286 24.58 29.84 10.98
CA HIS A 286 25.15 28.49 10.86
C HIS A 286 26.33 28.43 9.88
N PRO A 287 27.48 29.11 10.17
CA PRO A 287 28.61 29.20 9.24
C PRO A 287 29.33 27.87 8.93
N ARG A 288 28.91 26.76 9.56
CA ARG A 288 29.38 25.39 9.26
C ARG A 288 28.46 24.63 8.31
N ALA A 289 27.29 25.17 7.97
CA ALA A 289 26.37 24.60 6.99
C ALA A 289 26.46 25.39 5.68
N SER A 290 26.75 24.70 4.58
CA SER A 290 26.56 25.25 3.25
C SER A 290 25.09 25.18 2.88
N ILE A 291 24.48 26.34 2.65
CA ILE A 291 23.07 26.49 2.31
C ILE A 291 23.01 27.15 0.93
N LEU A 292 22.70 26.39 -0.11
CA LEU A 292 22.56 26.87 -1.48
C LEU A 292 21.11 27.23 -1.79
N TYR A 293 20.88 28.45 -2.27
CA TYR A 293 19.62 28.79 -2.93
C TYR A 293 19.67 28.27 -4.37
N ALA A 294 18.64 27.56 -4.81
CA ALA A 294 18.53 27.00 -6.15
C ALA A 294 17.40 27.69 -6.93
N ASP A 295 17.73 28.25 -8.09
CA ASP A 295 16.82 29.16 -8.79
C ASP A 295 16.04 28.43 -9.88
N PHE A 296 14.73 28.23 -9.67
CA PHE A 296 13.81 27.81 -10.74
C PHE A 296 13.34 28.99 -11.59
N PHE A 297 13.15 30.16 -11.00
CA PHE A 297 12.45 31.30 -11.60
C PHE A 297 13.17 31.85 -12.83
N ARG A 298 14.44 32.24 -12.69
CA ARG A 298 15.19 32.90 -13.76
C ARG A 298 15.49 31.99 -14.95
N PRO A 299 15.88 30.70 -14.78
CA PRO A 299 16.02 29.78 -15.91
C PRO A 299 14.70 29.58 -16.67
N ILE A 300 13.57 29.41 -15.96
CA ILE A 300 12.27 29.24 -16.61
C ILE A 300 11.85 30.51 -17.37
N MET A 301 12.02 31.70 -16.79
CA MET A 301 11.75 32.96 -17.50
C MET A 301 12.60 33.07 -18.77
N LYS A 302 13.90 32.73 -18.73
CA LYS A 302 14.74 32.76 -19.93
C LYS A 302 14.29 31.74 -20.99
N MET A 303 13.80 30.56 -20.58
CA MET A 303 13.23 29.56 -21.49
C MET A 303 11.90 30.04 -22.11
N VAL A 304 11.14 30.89 -21.42
CA VAL A 304 9.91 31.53 -21.94
C VAL A 304 10.23 32.70 -22.89
N GLU A 305 11.22 33.52 -22.56
CA GLU A 305 11.65 34.68 -23.36
C GLU A 305 12.38 34.30 -24.66
N SER A 306 13.14 33.20 -24.64
CA SER A 306 14.00 32.77 -25.75
C SER A 306 13.94 31.25 -26.00
N PRO A 307 12.76 30.65 -26.25
CA PRO A 307 12.57 29.19 -26.30
C PRO A 307 13.50 28.47 -27.29
N ARG A 308 13.81 29.10 -28.43
CA ARG A 308 14.70 28.52 -29.44
C ARG A 308 16.15 28.32 -28.98
N GLU A 309 16.65 29.11 -28.00
CA GLU A 309 17.99 28.89 -27.45
C GLU A 309 18.11 27.53 -26.73
N PHE A 310 16.98 26.98 -26.28
CA PHE A 310 16.88 25.76 -25.50
C PHE A 310 16.29 24.58 -26.29
N GLY A 311 16.02 24.77 -27.58
CA GLY A 311 15.41 23.77 -28.46
C GLY A 311 13.89 23.67 -28.40
N PHE A 312 13.21 24.57 -27.67
CA PHE A 312 11.75 24.56 -27.56
C PHE A 312 11.06 25.24 -28.75
N ARG A 313 9.79 24.86 -28.96
CA ARG A 313 8.86 25.54 -29.87
C ARG A 313 8.50 26.93 -29.32
N GLU A 314 8.17 27.87 -30.22
CA GLU A 314 7.77 29.25 -29.87
C GLU A 314 6.56 29.29 -28.93
N ASP A 315 5.60 28.39 -29.11
CA ASP A 315 4.46 28.23 -28.20
C ASP A 315 4.88 27.42 -26.97
N VAL A 316 5.65 28.09 -26.11
CA VAL A 316 6.30 27.54 -24.91
C VAL A 316 5.35 27.41 -23.72
N LEU A 317 4.23 28.15 -23.74
CA LEU A 317 3.21 28.15 -22.69
C LEU A 317 2.13 27.06 -22.89
N THR A 318 2.09 26.40 -24.04
CA THR A 318 1.20 25.25 -24.29
C THR A 318 1.82 23.96 -23.74
N VAL A 319 1.05 23.19 -22.97
CA VAL A 319 1.51 21.93 -22.36
C VAL A 319 1.64 20.84 -23.42
N CYS A 320 2.66 19.99 -23.29
CA CYS A 320 2.81 18.85 -24.19
C CYS A 320 1.66 17.84 -24.03
N CYS A 321 1.25 17.53 -22.81
CA CYS A 321 0.24 16.53 -22.50
C CYS A 321 -0.91 17.14 -21.70
N GLY A 322 -2.11 17.20 -22.28
CA GLY A 322 -3.26 17.78 -21.61
C GLY A 322 -4.54 17.65 -22.43
N GLY A 323 -5.63 18.18 -21.88
CA GLY A 323 -6.96 18.11 -22.47
C GLY A 323 -7.32 19.29 -23.37
N PRO A 324 -8.43 19.19 -24.12
CA PRO A 324 -8.91 20.26 -24.99
C PRO A 324 -9.24 21.52 -24.17
N GLY A 325 -8.50 22.60 -24.45
CA GLY A 325 -8.60 23.88 -23.76
C GLY A 325 -7.53 24.89 -24.22
N ARG A 326 -7.51 26.08 -23.60
CA ARG A 326 -6.46 27.08 -23.84
C ARG A 326 -5.12 26.51 -23.35
N TYR A 327 -4.03 26.74 -24.07
CA TYR A 327 -2.70 26.18 -23.76
C TYR A 327 -2.65 24.64 -23.72
N ASN A 328 -3.58 23.94 -24.39
CA ASN A 328 -3.78 22.48 -24.26
C ASN A 328 -4.05 22.02 -22.81
N TYR A 329 -4.56 22.92 -21.96
CA TYR A 329 -4.81 22.68 -20.55
C TYR A 329 -6.31 22.71 -20.21
N ASN A 330 -6.75 21.79 -19.34
CA ASN A 330 -8.13 21.67 -18.88
C ASN A 330 -8.15 21.07 -17.46
N ASP A 331 -8.72 21.78 -16.48
CA ASP A 331 -8.80 21.34 -15.08
C ASP A 331 -9.53 19.99 -14.88
N SER A 332 -10.37 19.58 -15.84
CA SER A 332 -11.16 18.34 -15.79
C SER A 332 -10.58 17.18 -16.62
N VAL A 333 -9.49 17.41 -17.35
CA VAL A 333 -8.86 16.40 -18.23
C VAL A 333 -7.34 16.48 -18.05
N ALA A 334 -6.82 15.69 -17.10
CA ALA A 334 -5.41 15.69 -16.76
C ALA A 334 -4.60 14.84 -17.77
N CYS A 335 -3.31 15.12 -17.90
CA CYS A 335 -2.41 14.21 -18.62
C CYS A 335 -2.55 12.78 -18.06
N GLY A 336 -2.66 11.80 -18.96
CA GLY A 336 -2.93 10.39 -18.62
C GLY A 336 -4.42 10.01 -18.55
N ASP A 337 -5.35 10.95 -18.71
CA ASP A 337 -6.77 10.64 -18.96
C ASP A 337 -7.03 10.34 -20.45
N ARG A 338 -8.12 9.63 -20.74
CA ARG A 338 -8.47 9.15 -22.09
C ARG A 338 -8.64 10.27 -23.13
N GLU A 339 -9.05 11.45 -22.66
CA GLU A 339 -9.30 12.64 -23.49
C GLU A 339 -8.10 13.59 -23.57
N ALA A 340 -7.03 13.31 -22.83
CA ALA A 340 -5.78 14.05 -22.92
C ALA A 340 -4.92 13.53 -24.09
N THR A 341 -4.24 14.45 -24.77
CA THR A 341 -3.33 14.14 -25.87
C THR A 341 -1.91 14.61 -25.58
N PRO A 342 -0.90 13.72 -25.61
CA PRO A 342 0.50 14.11 -25.59
C PRO A 342 0.96 14.64 -26.95
N CYS A 343 1.92 15.55 -26.93
CA CYS A 343 2.62 16.01 -28.10
C CYS A 343 3.62 14.95 -28.60
N ASN A 344 3.87 14.93 -29.91
CA ASN A 344 4.72 13.90 -30.54
C ASN A 344 6.19 13.93 -30.08
N ASP A 345 6.67 15.10 -29.64
CA ASP A 345 8.02 15.33 -29.16
C ASP A 345 7.99 16.21 -27.90
N PRO A 346 8.07 15.59 -26.72
CA PRO A 346 8.16 16.29 -25.45
C PRO A 346 9.40 17.20 -25.34
N SER A 347 10.53 16.83 -25.95
CA SER A 347 11.79 17.57 -25.81
C SER A 347 11.72 18.99 -26.40
N GLY A 348 10.87 19.21 -27.39
CA GLY A 348 10.55 20.53 -27.94
C GLY A 348 9.53 21.35 -27.13
N SER A 349 9.22 20.98 -25.88
CA SER A 349 8.20 21.63 -25.03
C SER A 349 8.75 21.94 -23.65
N LEU A 350 8.40 23.09 -23.06
CA LEU A 350 8.80 23.45 -21.70
C LEU A 350 7.93 22.79 -20.62
N TYR A 351 6.60 22.95 -20.72
CA TYR A 351 5.64 22.38 -19.77
C TYR A 351 5.16 20.99 -20.22
N TRP A 352 5.11 20.05 -19.27
CA TRP A 352 4.61 18.70 -19.51
C TRP A 352 3.07 18.66 -19.43
N ASP A 353 2.49 18.95 -18.26
CA ASP A 353 1.08 18.67 -17.95
C ASP A 353 0.30 19.87 -17.33
N GLY A 354 0.95 21.02 -17.17
CA GLY A 354 0.35 22.20 -16.56
C GLY A 354 1.37 23.02 -15.76
N VAL A 355 1.71 22.55 -14.58
CA VAL A 355 2.68 23.25 -13.70
C VAL A 355 4.10 22.67 -13.82
N HIS A 356 4.21 21.38 -14.15
CA HIS A 356 5.50 20.68 -14.18
C HIS A 356 6.22 20.84 -15.51
N LEU A 357 7.55 20.83 -15.46
CA LEU A 357 8.40 20.86 -16.65
C LEU A 357 8.50 19.48 -17.32
N THR A 358 8.86 19.48 -18.59
CA THR A 358 9.41 18.29 -19.25
C THR A 358 10.78 17.95 -18.69
N GLU A 359 11.26 16.73 -18.93
CA GLU A 359 12.63 16.31 -18.63
C GLU A 359 13.66 17.25 -19.27
N ALA A 360 13.38 17.76 -20.48
CA ALA A 360 14.23 18.74 -21.16
C ALA A 360 14.25 20.10 -20.42
N GLY A 361 13.09 20.58 -19.97
CA GLY A 361 13.00 21.77 -19.11
C GLY A 361 13.74 21.61 -17.79
N TYR A 362 13.59 20.44 -17.13
CA TYR A 362 14.36 20.11 -15.92
C TYR A 362 15.86 20.02 -16.18
N GLY A 363 16.29 19.51 -17.34
CA GLY A 363 17.69 19.47 -17.78
C GLY A 363 18.36 20.85 -17.77
N HIS A 364 17.74 21.83 -18.43
CA HIS A 364 18.27 23.20 -18.49
C HIS A 364 18.32 23.90 -17.12
N VAL A 365 17.37 23.61 -16.23
CA VAL A 365 17.44 24.08 -14.83
C VAL A 365 18.58 23.39 -14.08
N ALA A 366 18.72 22.07 -14.22
CA ALA A 366 19.76 21.27 -13.55
C ALA A 366 21.16 21.78 -13.91
N ASP A 367 21.45 21.99 -15.19
CA ASP A 367 22.75 22.46 -15.67
C ASP A 367 23.22 23.76 -15.00
N GLY A 368 22.29 24.69 -14.77
CA GLY A 368 22.56 25.93 -14.02
C GLY A 368 22.95 25.65 -12.56
N TRP A 369 22.25 24.74 -11.90
CA TRP A 369 22.45 24.43 -10.48
C TRP A 369 23.69 23.59 -10.20
N LEU A 370 24.03 22.64 -11.09
CA LEU A 370 25.08 21.65 -10.88
C LEU A 370 26.44 22.28 -10.61
N SER A 371 26.76 23.39 -11.27
CA SER A 371 27.98 24.17 -11.02
C SER A 371 28.12 24.60 -9.55
N SER A 372 27.02 25.08 -8.95
CA SER A 372 26.97 25.60 -7.58
C SER A 372 26.88 24.50 -6.53
N ILE A 373 26.16 23.41 -6.83
CA ILE A 373 26.12 22.21 -5.98
C ILE A 373 27.52 21.57 -5.89
N GLN A 374 28.26 21.53 -7.01
CA GLN A 374 29.62 21.00 -7.08
C GLN A 374 30.69 21.96 -6.53
N SER A 375 30.47 23.28 -6.51
CA SER A 375 31.39 24.22 -5.85
C SER A 375 31.24 24.18 -4.33
N SER A 376 30.00 24.17 -3.82
CA SER A 376 29.68 23.99 -2.39
C SER A 376 30.37 22.75 -1.79
N ALA A 377 30.41 21.66 -2.57
CA ALA A 377 31.08 20.42 -2.19
C ALA A 377 32.60 20.53 -2.00
N ARG A 378 33.25 21.56 -2.58
CA ARG A 378 34.71 21.78 -2.46
C ARG A 378 35.05 22.49 -1.15
N ASP A 379 34.28 23.49 -0.76
CA ASP A 379 34.54 24.29 0.45
C ASP A 379 34.37 23.47 1.72
N ALA A 380 33.38 22.56 1.76
CA ALA A 380 33.20 21.58 2.84
C ALA A 380 34.38 20.58 2.98
N SER A 381 35.27 20.52 1.98
CA SER A 381 36.39 19.56 1.92
C SER A 381 37.77 20.18 2.20
N SER A 382 37.83 21.41 2.73
CA SER A 382 39.06 22.22 2.88
C SER A 382 40.09 21.73 3.93
N GLY A 383 40.19 20.41 4.13
CA GLY A 383 41.38 19.74 4.65
C GLY A 383 42.47 19.64 3.57
N THR A 384 43.13 20.76 3.29
CA THR A 384 44.41 20.91 2.55
C THR A 384 44.68 19.99 1.34
N CYS A 385 44.48 20.53 0.13
CA CYS A 385 45.32 20.22 -1.03
C CYS A 385 45.57 21.52 -1.83
N LYS A 386 46.78 22.10 -1.71
CA LYS A 386 47.19 23.20 -2.61
C LYS A 386 47.61 22.60 -3.95
N ALA A 387 46.93 22.97 -5.03
CA ALA A 387 47.38 22.74 -6.39
C ALA A 387 48.01 24.02 -6.94
N THR A 388 49.19 23.90 -7.55
CA THR A 388 49.89 25.00 -8.25
C THR A 388 49.20 25.35 -9.56
N GLU A 389 49.18 26.63 -9.89
CA GLU A 389 48.69 27.15 -11.18
C GLU A 389 49.50 26.61 -12.37
N GLY A 390 48.85 26.44 -13.53
CA GLY A 390 49.56 26.19 -14.78
C GLY A 390 48.69 25.69 -15.94
N LEU A 391 48.58 26.54 -16.97
CA LEU A 391 48.22 26.23 -18.37
C LEU A 391 46.73 25.90 -18.68
N ALA A 392 46.08 26.86 -19.34
CA ALA A 392 44.83 26.68 -20.08
C ALA A 392 45.06 26.05 -21.47
N LEU A 393 43.97 25.57 -22.11
CA LEU A 393 43.68 25.39 -23.56
C LEU A 393 42.55 24.32 -23.73
N PRO A 394 41.82 24.22 -24.86
CA PRO A 394 41.01 25.27 -25.49
C PRO A 394 39.56 24.80 -25.80
N TYR A 395 38.74 25.75 -26.27
CA TYR A 395 37.37 25.56 -26.77
C TYR A 395 37.32 24.78 -28.12
N VAL A 396 36.29 23.94 -28.33
CA VAL A 396 35.99 23.28 -29.63
C VAL A 396 34.47 23.28 -29.88
N PRO A 397 33.96 23.58 -31.11
CA PRO A 397 32.53 23.84 -31.37
C PRO A 397 31.72 22.59 -31.81
N PRO A 398 30.38 22.68 -31.95
CA PRO A 398 29.52 21.56 -32.31
C PRO A 398 29.58 21.21 -33.81
N TYR A 399 29.42 19.92 -34.13
CA TYR A 399 29.37 19.40 -35.50
C TYR A 399 27.92 19.17 -35.97
N LEU A 400 27.56 19.77 -37.11
CA LEU A 400 26.38 19.44 -37.92
C LEU A 400 26.76 18.45 -39.04
N GLY A 401 25.87 17.54 -39.41
CA GLY A 401 26.02 16.67 -40.59
C GLY A 401 24.72 15.95 -40.98
N PRO A 402 24.43 15.70 -42.28
CA PRO A 402 23.05 15.71 -42.80
C PRO A 402 22.66 14.41 -43.59
N PRO A 403 21.77 14.41 -44.61
CA PRO A 403 20.37 13.95 -44.53
C PRO A 403 20.09 12.69 -45.42
N PHE A 404 18.85 12.56 -45.96
CA PHE A 404 18.26 11.47 -46.80
C PHE A 404 17.58 10.32 -46.02
N ALA A 405 16.41 9.78 -46.42
CA ALA A 405 15.39 10.20 -47.41
C ALA A 405 14.04 9.49 -47.12
N SER A 406 12.92 10.10 -47.53
CA SER A 406 11.60 9.45 -47.55
C SER A 406 11.45 8.47 -48.72
N PRO A 407 10.50 7.54 -48.61
CA PRO A 407 9.55 7.36 -49.72
C PRO A 407 8.08 7.41 -49.27
N ALA A 408 7.23 7.86 -50.19
CA ALA A 408 5.77 7.84 -50.14
C ALA A 408 5.25 7.71 -51.59
N PRO A 409 3.94 7.54 -51.84
CA PRO A 409 2.92 6.78 -51.12
C PRO A 409 2.28 5.68 -52.01
N ALA A 410 1.42 4.80 -51.47
CA ALA A 410 0.59 3.90 -52.29
C ALA A 410 -0.79 3.56 -51.67
N ASP A 411 -1.76 4.38 -52.07
CA ASP A 411 -3.18 4.06 -52.31
C ASP A 411 -4.12 3.56 -51.18
N SER A 412 -5.40 3.54 -51.54
CA SER A 412 -6.57 3.82 -50.72
C SER A 412 -7.47 2.60 -50.51
N GLY A 413 -8.17 2.54 -49.38
CA GLY A 413 -9.11 1.44 -49.10
C GLY A 413 -9.87 1.60 -47.78
N ARG A 414 -11.16 1.94 -47.87
CA ARG A 414 -12.09 2.02 -46.72
C ARG A 414 -12.14 0.71 -45.94
N PHE A 415 -12.12 0.77 -44.61
CA PHE A 415 -13.01 -0.08 -43.80
C PHE A 415 -13.47 0.65 -42.52
N ARG A 416 -14.72 0.38 -42.12
CA ARG A 416 -15.43 1.06 -41.02
C ARG A 416 -15.11 0.46 -39.65
N GLN A 417 -15.41 1.24 -38.61
CA GLN A 417 -15.89 0.85 -37.28
C GLN A 417 -15.57 -0.57 -36.76
N GLY A 418 -14.83 -0.61 -35.64
CA GLY A 418 -14.91 -1.71 -34.67
C GLY A 418 -13.66 -2.59 -34.58
N ALA A 419 -12.76 -2.28 -33.64
CA ALA A 419 -11.89 -3.26 -32.97
C ALA A 419 -11.08 -2.66 -31.79
N SER A 420 -11.71 -1.98 -30.82
CA SER A 420 -11.05 -1.72 -29.53
C SER A 420 -11.14 -2.98 -28.67
N LEU A 421 -10.16 -3.87 -28.78
CA LEU A 421 -9.87 -5.02 -27.89
C LEU A 421 -8.66 -5.77 -28.48
N ALA A 422 -7.65 -6.00 -27.63
CA ALA A 422 -6.36 -6.69 -27.82
C ALA A 422 -5.08 -5.81 -27.78
N VAL A 423 -4.74 -5.32 -26.57
CA VAL A 423 -3.36 -5.38 -26.05
C VAL A 423 -3.46 -5.84 -24.59
N GLY A 424 -3.71 -7.13 -24.40
CA GLY A 424 -3.54 -7.78 -23.09
C GLY A 424 -2.06 -7.82 -22.71
N ALA A 425 -1.78 -7.94 -21.42
CA ALA A 425 -0.42 -7.88 -20.89
C ALA A 425 0.46 -9.02 -21.42
N ALA A 426 1.33 -8.70 -22.39
CA ALA A 426 2.59 -9.42 -22.53
C ALA A 426 3.49 -8.98 -21.36
N THR A 427 3.44 -9.74 -20.25
CA THR A 427 4.38 -9.59 -19.13
C THR A 427 5.80 -9.74 -19.68
N ALA A 428 6.50 -8.61 -19.81
CA ALA A 428 7.90 -8.63 -20.20
C ALA A 428 8.68 -9.37 -19.11
N LEU A 429 9.16 -10.58 -19.42
CA LEU A 429 10.01 -11.36 -18.53
C LEU A 429 11.21 -10.50 -18.12
N ASP A 430 11.25 -10.06 -16.85
CA ASP A 430 12.37 -9.26 -16.37
C ASP A 430 13.58 -10.13 -16.05
N VAL A 431 14.31 -10.49 -17.10
CA VAL A 431 15.57 -11.26 -16.99
C VAL A 431 16.72 -10.38 -16.45
N ARG A 432 16.52 -9.06 -16.21
CA ARG A 432 17.55 -8.19 -15.60
C ARG A 432 17.94 -8.68 -14.20
N PHE A 433 17.01 -9.28 -13.47
CA PHE A 433 17.21 -9.97 -12.18
C PHE A 433 18.42 -10.92 -12.15
N PHE A 434 18.77 -11.54 -13.29
CA PHE A 434 19.95 -12.42 -13.40
C PHE A 434 21.21 -11.71 -13.91
N ARG A 435 21.07 -10.63 -14.71
CA ARG A 435 22.20 -9.86 -15.24
C ARG A 435 22.87 -9.02 -14.16
N GLU A 436 22.11 -8.49 -13.21
CA GLU A 436 22.60 -7.59 -12.15
C GLU A 436 23.34 -8.31 -11.01
N ARG A 437 23.20 -9.65 -10.91
CA ARG A 437 23.90 -10.47 -9.90
C ARG A 437 25.22 -11.10 -10.36
N GLY A 438 25.68 -10.80 -11.57
CA GLY A 438 27.07 -11.06 -11.96
C GLY A 438 27.52 -12.52 -11.91
N ILE A 439 26.70 -13.47 -12.40
CA ILE A 439 27.10 -14.88 -12.59
C ILE A 439 27.42 -15.14 -14.06
N PRO A 440 28.70 -15.12 -14.50
CA PRO A 440 29.03 -15.30 -15.92
C PRO A 440 28.76 -16.74 -16.37
N GLY A 441 27.90 -16.91 -17.38
CA GLY A 441 27.73 -18.19 -18.08
C GLY A 441 26.50 -19.04 -17.68
N ALA A 442 25.56 -18.52 -16.88
CA ALA A 442 24.33 -19.25 -16.54
C ALA A 442 23.38 -19.41 -17.75
N HIS A 443 23.18 -18.36 -18.55
CA HIS A 443 22.14 -18.29 -19.60
C HIS A 443 22.26 -19.37 -20.70
N SER A 444 23.46 -19.88 -20.98
CA SER A 444 23.68 -20.93 -21.98
C SER A 444 23.42 -22.35 -21.47
N LYS A 445 23.20 -22.52 -20.16
CA LYS A 445 22.91 -23.82 -19.50
C LYS A 445 21.48 -23.89 -18.93
N SER A 446 20.70 -22.82 -19.04
CA SER A 446 19.33 -22.74 -18.53
C SER A 446 18.31 -23.10 -19.61
N LEU A 447 17.26 -23.83 -19.21
CA LEU A 447 16.06 -24.08 -20.02
C LEU A 447 15.04 -22.98 -19.76
N PHE A 448 14.59 -22.30 -20.83
CA PHE A 448 13.58 -21.25 -20.74
C PHE A 448 12.22 -21.80 -21.20
N LEU A 449 11.28 -21.90 -20.26
CA LEU A 449 9.89 -22.23 -20.54
C LEU A 449 9.14 -20.93 -20.84
N VAL A 450 8.63 -20.78 -22.07
CA VAL A 450 7.70 -19.70 -22.42
C VAL A 450 6.30 -20.11 -21.92
N GLY A 451 5.52 -19.16 -21.42
CA GLY A 451 4.15 -19.41 -21.00
C GLY A 451 3.24 -19.82 -22.16
N GLU A 452 2.08 -20.39 -21.84
CA GLU A 452 1.00 -20.51 -22.81
C GLU A 452 0.38 -19.12 -23.01
N PHE A 453 0.31 -18.68 -24.27
CA PHE A 453 -0.20 -17.36 -24.65
C PHE A 453 -1.17 -17.50 -25.81
N GLY A 454 -2.33 -16.84 -25.72
CA GLY A 454 -3.40 -16.90 -26.70
C GLY A 454 -4.75 -17.26 -26.07
N VAL A 455 -4.82 -18.18 -25.10
CA VAL A 455 -6.11 -18.60 -24.50
C VAL A 455 -6.85 -17.42 -23.86
N ASN A 456 -6.15 -16.59 -23.07
CA ASN A 456 -6.77 -15.42 -22.43
C ASN A 456 -7.18 -14.34 -23.45
N ASP A 457 -6.36 -14.11 -24.48
CA ASP A 457 -6.67 -13.20 -25.58
C ASP A 457 -7.95 -13.61 -26.33
N TYR A 458 -8.15 -14.92 -26.48
CA TYR A 458 -9.32 -15.52 -27.14
C TYR A 458 -10.55 -15.49 -26.23
N HIS A 459 -10.42 -15.93 -24.98
CA HIS A 459 -11.53 -16.04 -24.03
C HIS A 459 -12.20 -14.69 -23.75
N LEU A 460 -11.43 -13.63 -23.54
CA LEU A 460 -11.96 -12.27 -23.38
C LEU A 460 -12.66 -11.75 -24.67
N SER A 461 -12.19 -12.18 -25.84
CA SER A 461 -12.80 -11.75 -27.11
C SER A 461 -14.14 -12.43 -27.41
N PHE A 462 -14.34 -13.68 -26.97
CA PHE A 462 -15.59 -14.42 -27.25
C PHE A 462 -16.82 -13.80 -26.59
N GLN A 463 -16.65 -13.01 -25.53
CA GLN A 463 -17.73 -12.22 -24.92
C GLN A 463 -18.39 -11.23 -25.88
N THR A 464 -17.70 -10.83 -26.96
CA THR A 464 -18.17 -9.78 -27.90
C THR A 464 -17.96 -10.10 -29.38
N ARG A 465 -17.31 -11.21 -29.73
CA ARG A 465 -16.91 -11.56 -31.10
C ARG A 465 -17.08 -13.04 -31.40
N SER A 466 -17.50 -13.37 -32.62
CA SER A 466 -17.60 -14.76 -33.07
C SER A 466 -16.23 -15.40 -33.30
N VAL A 467 -16.16 -16.74 -33.28
CA VAL A 467 -14.93 -17.50 -33.56
C VAL A 467 -14.30 -17.12 -34.90
N GLY A 468 -15.12 -16.83 -35.92
CA GLY A 468 -14.65 -16.38 -37.23
C GLY A 468 -13.98 -14.99 -37.19
N GLN A 469 -14.53 -14.04 -36.43
CA GLN A 469 -13.90 -12.74 -36.19
C GLN A 469 -12.62 -12.90 -35.37
N VAL A 470 -12.63 -13.78 -34.38
CA VAL A 470 -11.47 -14.08 -33.52
C VAL A 470 -10.31 -14.68 -34.31
N ARG A 471 -10.59 -15.60 -35.25
CA ARG A 471 -9.60 -16.21 -36.15
C ARG A 471 -8.75 -15.19 -36.90
N SER A 472 -9.29 -14.00 -37.20
CA SER A 472 -8.59 -12.95 -37.96
C SER A 472 -7.39 -12.32 -37.23
N TYR A 473 -7.32 -12.38 -35.90
CA TYR A 473 -6.22 -11.76 -35.13
C TYR A 473 -5.19 -12.76 -34.59
N VAL A 474 -5.46 -14.06 -34.64
CA VAL A 474 -4.53 -15.15 -34.26
C VAL A 474 -3.10 -14.94 -34.82
N PRO A 475 -2.89 -14.54 -36.09
CA PRO A 475 -1.54 -14.31 -36.61
C PRO A 475 -0.75 -13.23 -35.86
N ARG A 476 -1.42 -12.21 -35.29
CA ARG A 476 -0.76 -11.14 -34.52
C ARG A 476 -0.25 -11.66 -33.17
N VAL A 477 -1.04 -12.51 -32.51
CA VAL A 477 -0.68 -13.15 -31.23
C VAL A 477 0.54 -14.06 -31.44
N VAL A 478 0.51 -14.91 -32.46
CA VAL A 478 1.63 -15.81 -32.80
C VAL A 478 2.91 -15.02 -33.19
N SER A 479 2.75 -13.88 -33.90
CA SER A 479 3.86 -12.98 -34.20
C SER A 479 4.49 -12.39 -32.93
N ALA A 480 3.67 -11.94 -31.96
CA ALA A 480 4.15 -11.41 -30.68
C ALA A 480 4.92 -12.45 -29.85
N ILE A 481 4.42 -13.70 -29.78
CA ILE A 481 5.11 -14.82 -29.14
C ILE A 481 6.48 -15.05 -29.79
N SER A 482 6.52 -15.05 -31.13
CA SER A 482 7.75 -15.25 -31.90
C SER A 482 8.78 -14.14 -31.65
N THR A 483 8.34 -12.87 -31.59
CA THR A 483 9.19 -11.73 -31.22
C THR A 483 9.73 -11.85 -29.78
N ALA A 484 8.94 -12.36 -28.83
CA ALA A 484 9.39 -12.59 -27.46
C ALA A 484 10.45 -13.70 -27.38
N VAL A 485 10.26 -14.81 -28.11
CA VAL A 485 11.26 -15.89 -28.25
C VAL A 485 12.56 -15.36 -28.86
N GLU A 486 12.48 -14.56 -29.91
CA GLU A 486 13.65 -13.93 -30.55
C GLU A 486 14.42 -13.00 -29.59
N ARG A 487 13.71 -12.19 -28.79
CA ARG A 487 14.32 -11.35 -27.74
C ARG A 487 15.04 -12.20 -26.68
N LEU A 488 14.45 -13.30 -26.21
CA LEU A 488 15.11 -14.21 -25.26
C LEU A 488 16.40 -14.82 -25.84
N ILE A 489 16.41 -15.15 -27.13
CA ILE A 489 17.60 -15.63 -27.85
C ILE A 489 18.69 -14.55 -27.90
N HIS A 490 18.33 -13.30 -28.22
CA HIS A 490 19.26 -12.17 -28.19
C HIS A 490 19.81 -11.86 -26.79
N LEU A 491 19.05 -12.14 -25.73
CA LEU A 491 19.48 -12.07 -24.34
C LEU A 491 20.34 -13.29 -23.89
N GLY A 492 20.58 -14.26 -24.79
CA GLY A 492 21.54 -15.34 -24.58
C GLY A 492 20.92 -16.71 -24.27
N ALA A 493 19.59 -16.88 -24.33
CA ALA A 493 18.95 -18.17 -24.17
C ALA A 493 19.40 -19.17 -25.26
N ARG A 494 19.72 -20.41 -24.85
CA ARG A 494 20.18 -21.49 -25.76
C ARG A 494 19.28 -22.72 -25.81
N ALA A 495 18.40 -22.89 -24.83
CA ALA A 495 17.37 -23.93 -24.82
C ALA A 495 16.04 -23.29 -24.42
N LEU A 496 15.04 -23.35 -25.30
CA LEU A 496 13.70 -22.80 -25.10
C LEU A 496 12.64 -23.85 -25.39
N VAL A 497 11.58 -23.86 -24.58
CA VAL A 497 10.35 -24.63 -24.82
C VAL A 497 9.21 -23.63 -24.98
N VAL A 498 8.49 -23.71 -26.10
CA VAL A 498 7.37 -22.84 -26.44
C VAL A 498 6.11 -23.70 -26.57
N PRO A 499 5.15 -23.60 -25.65
CA PRO A 499 3.92 -24.37 -25.73
C PRO A 499 2.94 -23.77 -26.75
N GLY A 500 2.09 -24.63 -27.30
CA GLY A 500 0.85 -24.21 -27.95
C GLY A 500 -0.28 -23.97 -26.95
N VAL A 501 -1.38 -23.39 -27.43
CA VAL A 501 -2.62 -23.23 -26.66
C VAL A 501 -3.32 -24.56 -26.42
N ILE A 502 -4.03 -24.68 -25.30
CA ILE A 502 -4.88 -25.84 -24.95
C ILE A 502 -6.22 -25.84 -25.75
N PRO A 503 -6.99 -26.94 -25.77
CA PRO A 503 -8.32 -26.99 -26.39
C PRO A 503 -9.35 -26.10 -25.67
N SER A 504 -9.41 -24.82 -26.02
CA SER A 504 -10.36 -23.83 -25.48
C SER A 504 -11.82 -24.26 -25.53
N GLY A 505 -12.22 -25.03 -26.54
CA GLY A 505 -13.58 -25.55 -26.66
C GLY A 505 -13.94 -26.63 -25.64
N CYS A 506 -12.95 -27.20 -24.95
CA CYS A 506 -13.14 -28.09 -23.80
C CYS A 506 -13.08 -27.34 -22.45
N SER A 507 -12.86 -26.02 -22.45
CA SER A 507 -12.71 -25.22 -21.25
C SER A 507 -14.07 -24.94 -20.59
N PRO A 508 -14.29 -25.28 -19.31
CA PRO A 508 -15.60 -25.08 -18.66
C PRO A 508 -16.14 -23.64 -18.70
N PRO A 509 -15.34 -22.56 -18.59
CA PRO A 509 -15.83 -21.20 -18.82
C PRO A 509 -16.37 -20.95 -20.24
N ILE A 510 -15.79 -21.57 -21.26
CA ILE A 510 -16.26 -21.48 -22.65
C ILE A 510 -17.49 -22.35 -22.87
N LEU A 511 -17.54 -23.55 -22.28
CA LEU A 511 -18.73 -24.41 -22.30
C LEU A 511 -19.93 -23.77 -21.59
N ALA A 512 -19.68 -23.01 -20.51
CA ALA A 512 -20.71 -22.24 -19.80
C ALA A 512 -21.14 -20.98 -20.58
N MET A 513 -20.20 -20.24 -21.18
CA MET A 513 -20.50 -19.04 -21.99
C MET A 513 -21.33 -19.35 -23.23
N PHE A 514 -21.23 -20.57 -23.75
CA PHE A 514 -21.95 -21.04 -24.94
C PHE A 514 -22.87 -22.23 -24.62
N SER A 515 -23.44 -22.31 -23.41
CA SER A 515 -24.33 -23.40 -22.97
C SER A 515 -25.53 -23.64 -23.89
N ASP A 516 -25.96 -22.59 -24.59
CA ASP A 516 -27.14 -22.57 -25.45
C ASP A 516 -26.82 -22.89 -26.93
N ALA A 517 -25.56 -23.25 -27.23
CA ALA A 517 -25.13 -23.60 -28.58
C ALA A 517 -25.83 -24.86 -29.11
N GLY A 518 -25.97 -24.97 -30.42
CA GLY A 518 -26.68 -26.10 -31.03
C GLY A 518 -25.95 -27.43 -30.76
N PRO A 519 -26.65 -28.56 -30.54
CA PRO A 519 -26.00 -29.87 -30.32
C PRO A 519 -25.03 -30.31 -31.43
N ALA A 520 -25.14 -29.74 -32.64
CA ALA A 520 -24.23 -29.97 -33.75
C ALA A 520 -22.87 -29.23 -33.60
N GLU A 521 -22.78 -28.18 -32.78
CA GLU A 521 -21.57 -27.39 -32.54
C GLU A 521 -20.61 -28.08 -31.56
N TYR A 522 -21.16 -28.95 -30.71
CA TYR A 522 -20.39 -29.82 -29.82
C TYR A 522 -19.88 -31.06 -30.56
N ASP A 523 -18.69 -31.49 -30.20
CA ASP A 523 -18.15 -32.80 -30.55
C ASP A 523 -18.86 -33.90 -29.73
N PRO A 524 -19.55 -34.86 -30.37
CA PRO A 524 -20.41 -35.81 -29.68
C PRO A 524 -19.63 -36.88 -28.89
N ARG A 525 -18.30 -36.93 -29.03
CA ARG A 525 -17.44 -37.87 -28.30
C ARG A 525 -16.81 -37.24 -27.07
N THR A 526 -16.53 -35.93 -27.10
CA THR A 526 -15.80 -35.20 -26.04
C THR A 526 -16.63 -34.15 -25.31
N GLY A 527 -17.78 -33.75 -25.85
CA GLY A 527 -18.61 -32.66 -25.29
C GLY A 527 -18.01 -31.26 -25.49
N CYS A 528 -16.93 -31.12 -26.28
CA CYS A 528 -16.24 -29.85 -26.50
C CYS A 528 -16.78 -29.09 -27.72
N LEU A 529 -16.74 -27.76 -27.71
CA LEU A 529 -17.13 -26.94 -28.86
C LEU A 529 -16.10 -27.03 -30.00
N LYS A 530 -16.55 -27.49 -31.19
CA LYS A 530 -15.70 -27.75 -32.35
C LYS A 530 -14.94 -26.51 -32.82
N ALA A 531 -15.65 -25.42 -33.09
CA ALA A 531 -15.07 -24.20 -33.65
C ALA A 531 -13.99 -23.58 -32.73
N HIS A 532 -14.21 -23.61 -31.42
CA HIS A 532 -13.26 -23.12 -30.42
C HIS A 532 -11.97 -23.99 -30.38
N ASN A 533 -12.11 -25.32 -30.49
CA ASN A 533 -10.97 -26.22 -30.63
C ASN A 533 -10.26 -26.08 -31.98
N GLU A 534 -10.98 -25.84 -33.08
CA GLU A 534 -10.40 -25.53 -34.40
C GLU A 534 -9.61 -24.21 -34.42
N LEU A 535 -10.01 -23.22 -33.61
CA LEU A 535 -9.23 -22.01 -33.41
C LEU A 535 -7.92 -22.31 -32.66
N GLY A 536 -7.96 -23.11 -31.61
CA GLY A 536 -6.76 -23.53 -30.87
C GLY A 536 -5.77 -24.27 -31.77
N ARG A 537 -6.27 -25.22 -32.58
CA ARG A 537 -5.48 -25.90 -33.63
C ARG A 537 -4.92 -24.91 -34.66
N TYR A 538 -5.66 -23.85 -35.02
CA TYR A 538 -5.18 -22.84 -35.97
C TYR A 538 -4.07 -21.94 -35.40
N HIS A 539 -4.17 -21.52 -34.13
CA HIS A 539 -3.04 -20.88 -33.43
C HIS A 539 -1.83 -21.83 -33.46
N ASN A 540 -2.02 -23.06 -33.01
CA ASN A 540 -0.94 -24.03 -32.89
C ASN A 540 -0.28 -24.31 -34.22
N ALA A 541 -1.04 -24.46 -35.32
CA ALA A 541 -0.48 -24.64 -36.66
C ALA A 541 0.39 -23.46 -37.14
N LEU A 542 0.07 -22.22 -36.77
CA LEU A 542 0.87 -21.03 -37.11
C LEU A 542 2.13 -20.88 -36.24
N LEU A 543 2.08 -21.38 -35.00
CA LEU A 543 3.21 -21.40 -34.06
C LEU A 543 4.14 -22.61 -34.30
N GLN A 544 3.58 -23.75 -34.69
CA GLN A 544 4.25 -25.04 -34.92
C GLN A 544 5.29 -25.01 -36.06
N PRO A 545 6.11 -26.08 -36.21
CA PRO A 545 7.21 -26.19 -37.17
C PRO A 545 6.95 -25.97 -38.68
N ALA A 546 5.82 -25.43 -39.12
CA ALA A 546 5.58 -25.05 -40.53
C ALA A 546 5.79 -23.54 -40.83
N ALA A 547 5.90 -22.69 -39.80
CA ALA A 547 6.11 -21.25 -39.96
C ALA A 547 7.00 -20.67 -38.83
N SER A 548 6.40 -20.01 -37.84
CA SER A 548 7.08 -19.01 -37.00
C SER A 548 8.25 -19.56 -36.16
N LEU A 549 8.06 -20.67 -35.45
CA LEU A 549 9.17 -21.29 -34.70
C LEU A 549 10.19 -22.01 -35.61
N GLN A 550 9.83 -22.36 -36.85
CA GLN A 550 10.77 -22.94 -37.81
C GLN A 550 11.71 -21.87 -38.38
N GLU A 551 11.18 -20.69 -38.71
CA GLU A 551 11.99 -19.53 -39.12
C GLU A 551 13.01 -19.15 -38.03
N LEU A 552 12.60 -19.14 -36.75
CA LEU A 552 13.50 -18.88 -35.63
C LEU A 552 14.56 -19.98 -35.46
N ARG A 553 14.21 -21.26 -35.62
CA ARG A 553 15.20 -22.36 -35.63
C ARG A 553 16.22 -22.21 -36.77
N ALA A 554 15.77 -21.81 -37.96
CA ALA A 554 16.63 -21.59 -39.12
C ALA A 554 17.53 -20.35 -38.95
N ARG A 555 17.01 -19.27 -38.37
CA ARG A 555 17.75 -18.03 -38.06
C ARG A 555 18.77 -18.21 -36.94
N TYR A 556 18.48 -19.09 -35.97
CA TYR A 556 19.32 -19.33 -34.79
C TYR A 556 19.71 -20.83 -34.62
N PRO A 557 20.48 -21.43 -35.55
CA PRO A 557 20.76 -22.87 -35.57
C PRO A 557 21.63 -23.39 -34.39
N ARG A 558 22.07 -22.50 -33.49
CA ARG A 558 22.77 -22.84 -32.23
C ARG A 558 21.88 -22.70 -30.99
N VAL A 559 20.56 -22.72 -31.17
CA VAL A 559 19.55 -22.62 -30.12
C VAL A 559 18.60 -23.80 -30.28
N SER A 560 18.44 -24.59 -29.23
CA SER A 560 17.39 -25.61 -29.18
C SER A 560 16.07 -24.92 -28.86
N ILE A 561 15.17 -24.84 -29.83
CA ILE A 561 13.79 -24.36 -29.65
C ILE A 561 12.88 -25.58 -29.79
N VAL A 562 12.18 -25.96 -28.73
CA VAL A 562 11.24 -27.09 -28.70
C VAL A 562 9.82 -26.55 -28.68
N TYR A 563 8.91 -27.14 -29.46
CA TYR A 563 7.48 -26.85 -29.35
C TYR A 563 6.85 -27.90 -28.43
N ALA A 564 6.03 -27.48 -27.47
CA ALA A 564 5.30 -28.40 -26.59
C ALA A 564 3.81 -28.43 -26.95
N ASP A 565 3.31 -29.61 -27.32
CA ASP A 565 1.93 -29.78 -27.78
C ASP A 565 0.96 -29.98 -26.62
N PHE A 566 0.63 -28.90 -25.92
CA PHE A 566 -0.33 -28.94 -24.82
C PHE A 566 -1.74 -29.30 -25.32
N PHE A 567 -2.05 -29.06 -26.60
CA PHE A 567 -3.37 -29.31 -27.15
C PHE A 567 -3.68 -30.81 -27.19
N GLU A 568 -2.82 -31.58 -27.84
CA GLU A 568 -3.02 -33.03 -27.99
C GLU A 568 -2.88 -33.78 -26.66
N ILE A 569 -2.04 -33.30 -25.73
CA ILE A 569 -1.93 -33.84 -24.37
C ILE A 569 -3.27 -33.70 -23.61
N VAL A 570 -3.88 -32.51 -23.63
CA VAL A 570 -5.18 -32.30 -22.97
C VAL A 570 -6.30 -33.03 -23.73
N MET A 571 -6.24 -33.13 -25.06
CA MET A 571 -7.22 -33.91 -25.82
C MET A 571 -7.16 -35.41 -25.51
N ASP A 572 -6.00 -36.06 -25.31
CA ASP A 572 -5.98 -37.48 -24.89
C ASP A 572 -6.55 -37.67 -23.48
N MET A 573 -6.40 -36.67 -22.58
CA MET A 573 -7.06 -36.67 -21.26
C MET A 573 -8.58 -36.56 -21.36
N VAL A 574 -9.10 -35.69 -22.23
CA VAL A 574 -10.54 -35.52 -22.49
C VAL A 574 -11.13 -36.74 -23.20
N GLU A 575 -10.41 -37.32 -24.16
CA GLU A 575 -10.85 -38.48 -24.93
C GLU A 575 -10.71 -39.82 -24.21
N SER A 576 -9.78 -39.91 -23.26
CA SER A 576 -9.43 -41.13 -22.54
C SER A 576 -9.29 -40.95 -21.02
N PRO A 577 -10.22 -40.28 -20.31
CA PRO A 577 -10.04 -39.90 -18.90
C PRO A 577 -9.78 -41.09 -17.98
N HIS A 578 -10.32 -42.27 -18.33
CA HIS A 578 -10.09 -43.53 -17.63
C HIS A 578 -8.61 -43.97 -17.56
N LYS A 579 -7.75 -43.55 -18.50
CA LYS A 579 -6.29 -43.82 -18.45
C LYS A 579 -5.59 -43.02 -17.34
N PHE A 580 -6.18 -41.91 -16.92
CA PHE A 580 -5.59 -40.94 -15.99
C PHE A 580 -6.18 -41.04 -14.57
N GLY A 581 -7.11 -41.98 -14.35
CA GLY A 581 -7.74 -42.27 -13.06
C GLY A 581 -9.02 -41.48 -12.80
N GLN A 582 -9.85 -41.97 -11.88
CA GLN A 582 -10.97 -41.20 -11.33
C GLN A 582 -10.46 -40.35 -10.15
N TYR A 583 -10.52 -39.02 -10.31
CA TYR A 583 -10.23 -38.07 -9.24
C TYR A 583 -11.49 -37.79 -8.42
N PRO A 584 -11.49 -37.98 -7.08
CA PRO A 584 -12.60 -37.57 -6.24
C PRO A 584 -12.62 -36.03 -6.12
N HIS A 585 -13.58 -35.42 -6.82
CA HIS A 585 -14.15 -34.08 -6.58
C HIS A 585 -13.20 -32.94 -6.16
N VAL A 586 -12.07 -32.77 -6.87
CA VAL A 586 -11.33 -31.50 -6.93
C VAL A 586 -11.02 -31.16 -8.40
N CYS A 587 -11.87 -30.33 -8.99
CA CYS A 587 -11.69 -29.71 -10.31
C CYS A 587 -12.05 -28.23 -10.15
N LEU A 588 -11.17 -27.26 -10.44
CA LEU A 588 -10.50 -27.12 -11.74
C LEU A 588 -9.00 -26.74 -11.71
N CYS A 589 -8.39 -26.51 -10.54
CA CYS A 589 -7.01 -25.96 -10.47
C CYS A 589 -5.91 -26.94 -10.94
N LEU A 590 -6.18 -28.25 -11.04
CA LEU A 590 -5.15 -29.25 -11.37
C LEU A 590 -4.68 -29.22 -12.84
N ALA A 591 -5.45 -28.65 -13.77
CA ALA A 591 -5.02 -28.50 -15.17
C ALA A 591 -3.74 -27.66 -15.31
N TYR A 592 -3.49 -26.74 -14.36
CA TYR A 592 -2.29 -25.92 -14.31
C TYR A 592 -1.08 -26.62 -13.63
N HIS A 593 -1.32 -27.64 -12.80
CA HIS A 593 -0.27 -28.36 -12.06
C HIS A 593 0.23 -29.62 -12.78
N ILE A 594 -0.62 -30.32 -13.54
CA ILE A 594 -0.20 -31.54 -14.27
C ILE A 594 0.91 -31.21 -15.30
N LEU A 595 0.88 -30.02 -15.92
CA LEU A 595 1.92 -29.57 -16.84
C LEU A 595 3.32 -29.43 -16.20
N ILE A 596 3.39 -29.05 -14.93
CA ILE A 596 4.66 -28.95 -14.19
C ILE A 596 5.15 -30.35 -13.80
N ILE A 597 4.24 -31.24 -13.37
CA ILE A 597 4.56 -32.60 -12.92
C ILE A 597 4.97 -33.49 -14.10
N SER A 598 4.33 -33.39 -15.27
CA SER A 598 4.75 -34.11 -16.48
C SER A 598 6.16 -33.71 -16.95
N CYS A 599 6.55 -32.43 -16.79
CA CYS A 599 7.94 -32.01 -17.04
C CYS A 599 8.93 -32.59 -16.01
N MET A 600 8.53 -32.80 -14.75
CA MET A 600 9.41 -33.45 -13.75
C MET A 600 9.57 -34.96 -13.97
N TYR A 601 8.52 -35.67 -14.39
CA TYR A 601 8.66 -37.08 -14.80
C TYR A 601 9.50 -37.24 -16.06
N ALA A 602 9.41 -36.31 -17.02
CA ALA A 602 10.32 -36.26 -18.16
C ALA A 602 11.79 -36.06 -17.72
N TYR A 603 12.04 -35.22 -16.71
CA TYR A 603 13.39 -34.98 -16.17
C TYR A 603 14.01 -36.21 -15.46
N ALA A 604 13.17 -37.06 -14.85
CA ALA A 604 13.62 -38.32 -14.25
C ALA A 604 13.99 -39.38 -15.30
N GLY A 605 13.16 -39.55 -16.36
CA GLY A 605 13.43 -40.51 -17.43
C GLY A 605 14.58 -40.11 -18.37
N PHE A 606 14.77 -38.81 -18.64
CA PHE A 606 15.80 -38.34 -19.57
C PHE A 606 17.26 -38.60 -19.13
N ARG A 607 17.49 -38.97 -17.87
CA ARG A 607 18.86 -39.18 -17.36
C ARG A 607 19.46 -40.54 -17.74
N GLU A 608 18.64 -41.51 -18.16
CA GLU A 608 19.11 -42.82 -18.62
C GLU A 608 19.10 -42.96 -20.15
N ASP A 609 18.09 -42.44 -20.85
CA ASP A 609 17.91 -42.69 -22.30
C ASP A 609 18.84 -41.90 -23.25
N VAL A 610 19.59 -40.90 -22.76
CA VAL A 610 20.57 -40.14 -23.58
C VAL A 610 21.81 -40.98 -23.95
N ARG A 611 21.79 -42.30 -23.73
CA ARG A 611 22.85 -43.25 -24.13
C ARG A 611 22.44 -44.36 -25.10
N SER A 612 21.18 -44.50 -25.50
CA SER A 612 20.85 -45.45 -26.58
C SER A 612 19.68 -45.02 -27.45
N GLU A 613 19.95 -44.92 -28.75
CA GLU A 613 18.90 -44.88 -29.77
C GLU A 613 18.06 -46.16 -29.69
N ARG A 614 16.78 -46.04 -29.32
CA ARG A 614 15.74 -46.96 -29.79
C ARG A 614 14.33 -46.40 -29.65
N VAL A 615 13.61 -46.41 -30.76
CA VAL A 615 12.17 -46.13 -30.84
C VAL A 615 11.40 -47.40 -30.44
N LEU A 616 10.22 -47.28 -29.81
CA LEU A 616 8.96 -48.03 -30.03
C LEU A 616 8.20 -48.59 -28.79
N ARG A 617 6.86 -48.36 -28.83
CA ARG A 617 5.72 -49.26 -28.54
C ARG A 617 5.14 -49.47 -27.11
N ARG A 618 3.80 -49.59 -27.11
CA ARG A 618 2.89 -49.99 -25.99
C ARG A 618 3.08 -51.47 -25.57
N PRO A 619 2.86 -51.78 -24.28
CA PRO A 619 1.89 -52.82 -23.85
C PRO A 619 1.05 -52.38 -22.60
N ARG A 620 -0.28 -52.54 -22.49
CA ARG A 620 -1.18 -53.72 -22.27
C ARG A 620 -1.73 -53.81 -20.82
N GLU A 621 -2.86 -54.50 -20.65
CA GLU A 621 -3.86 -54.31 -19.56
C GLU A 621 -3.88 -55.39 -18.44
N GLU A 622 -4.64 -55.09 -17.36
CA GLU A 622 -5.49 -56.02 -16.53
C GLU A 622 -4.94 -56.70 -15.21
N PRO A 623 -5.78 -57.21 -14.25
CA PRO A 623 -6.20 -56.41 -13.06
C PRO A 623 -6.40 -57.12 -11.66
N LEU A 624 -6.78 -56.32 -10.63
CA LEU A 624 -7.74 -56.56 -9.49
C LEU A 624 -7.70 -57.76 -8.48
N GLN A 625 -7.86 -57.44 -7.16
CA GLN A 625 -8.72 -58.09 -6.10
C GLN A 625 -8.65 -57.25 -4.78
N ARG A 626 -9.73 -56.78 -4.10
CA ARG A 626 -10.81 -57.39 -3.25
C ARG A 626 -10.31 -58.02 -1.92
N HIS A 627 -10.88 -57.81 -0.71
CA HIS A 627 -12.29 -58.02 -0.30
C HIS A 627 -12.78 -57.32 1.04
N ARG A 628 -13.98 -57.71 1.55
CA ARG A 628 -14.87 -57.07 2.58
C ARG A 628 -15.00 -57.83 3.93
N PHE A 629 -15.77 -57.21 4.88
CA PHE A 629 -16.63 -57.75 5.98
C PHE A 629 -16.11 -57.55 7.43
N LEU A 630 -16.93 -57.35 8.49
CA LEU A 630 -18.28 -57.86 8.85
C LEU A 630 -19.12 -56.92 9.77
N ARG A 631 -20.37 -57.31 10.11
CA ARG A 631 -21.40 -56.61 10.96
C ARG A 631 -21.43 -57.08 12.43
N LEU A 632 -22.15 -56.38 13.33
CA LEU A 632 -23.28 -56.92 14.15
C LEU A 632 -24.11 -55.82 14.91
N SER A 633 -25.06 -56.18 15.81
CA SER A 633 -26.40 -55.54 15.97
C SER A 633 -27.00 -55.47 17.41
N ALA A 634 -28.15 -54.76 17.58
CA ALA A 634 -29.13 -54.69 18.71
C ALA A 634 -28.77 -53.76 19.91
N GLY A 635 -29.65 -53.13 20.71
CA GLY A 635 -31.13 -52.95 20.84
C GLY A 635 -31.40 -51.76 21.82
N ASP A 636 -32.59 -51.36 22.33
CA ASP A 636 -33.99 -51.83 22.17
C ASP A 636 -35.03 -50.69 22.53
N HIS A 637 -36.17 -50.93 23.23
CA HIS A 637 -37.36 -50.02 23.30
C HIS A 637 -37.86 -49.48 24.69
N LEU A 638 -38.28 -48.18 24.74
CA LEU A 638 -39.53 -47.53 25.26
C LEU A 638 -40.20 -47.93 26.65
N PRO A 639 -41.37 -47.37 27.09
CA PRO A 639 -41.64 -46.07 27.77
C PRO A 639 -42.48 -46.26 29.09
N PRO A 640 -43.61 -45.57 29.50
CA PRO A 640 -44.15 -44.18 29.37
C PRO A 640 -44.79 -43.54 30.67
N THR A 641 -45.43 -42.34 30.56
CA THR A 641 -46.52 -41.72 31.42
C THR A 641 -46.18 -41.07 32.80
N HIS A 642 -46.90 -40.06 33.37
CA HIS A 642 -48.08 -39.24 32.98
C HIS A 642 -48.25 -37.93 33.84
N ARG A 643 -49.10 -36.99 33.36
CA ARG A 643 -49.96 -35.98 34.07
C ARG A 643 -49.46 -34.55 34.45
N ARG A 644 -50.18 -33.57 33.88
CA ARG A 644 -50.53 -32.19 34.35
C ARG A 644 -51.88 -32.25 35.16
N PRO A 645 -52.54 -31.18 35.72
CA PRO A 645 -52.52 -29.75 35.29
C PRO A 645 -52.74 -28.60 36.34
N SER A 646 -52.59 -27.33 35.88
CA SER A 646 -53.29 -26.07 36.31
C SER A 646 -53.08 -25.54 37.76
N THR A 647 -53.07 -24.24 38.12
CA THR A 647 -53.45 -22.90 37.55
C THR A 647 -52.39 -21.84 37.99
N GLY A 648 -52.41 -20.51 37.71
CA GLY A 648 -53.23 -19.63 36.86
C GLY A 648 -53.05 -18.10 37.16
N THR A 649 -53.64 -17.24 36.33
CA THR A 649 -53.92 -15.76 36.46
C THR A 649 -52.77 -14.72 36.57
N ALA A 650 -52.89 -13.69 35.72
CA ALA A 650 -52.15 -12.40 35.68
C ALA A 650 -52.98 -11.27 36.38
N ALA A 651 -52.70 -9.95 36.41
CA ALA A 651 -51.70 -9.05 35.77
C ALA A 651 -51.64 -7.66 36.50
N SER A 652 -50.75 -6.75 36.03
CA SER A 652 -50.88 -5.26 35.97
C SER A 652 -50.81 -4.41 37.27
N THR A 653 -50.37 -3.13 37.33
CA THR A 653 -49.57 -2.19 36.46
C THR A 653 -49.13 -0.93 37.27
N MET A 654 -48.17 -0.13 36.74
CA MET A 654 -47.92 1.36 36.79
C MET A 654 -48.50 2.23 37.96
N ALA A 655 -47.84 3.29 38.47
CA ALA A 655 -47.35 4.49 37.75
C ALA A 655 -46.52 5.47 38.65
N ASP A 656 -45.94 6.50 38.03
CA ASP A 656 -45.00 7.51 38.58
C ASP A 656 -45.59 8.65 39.46
N LEU A 657 -44.74 9.36 40.24
CA LEU A 657 -44.44 10.81 40.12
C LEU A 657 -43.69 11.45 41.34
N LEU A 658 -42.96 12.54 41.06
CA LEU A 658 -42.22 13.48 41.95
C LEU A 658 -43.16 14.46 42.71
N PRO A 659 -42.76 15.51 43.51
CA PRO A 659 -41.42 16.09 43.81
C PRO A 659 -41.13 16.63 45.27
N GLY A 660 -39.87 17.02 45.57
CA GLY A 660 -39.53 18.41 46.02
C GLY A 660 -39.39 18.85 47.51
N ALA A 661 -38.13 19.15 47.93
CA ALA A 661 -37.65 20.31 48.73
C ALA A 661 -37.69 20.42 50.30
N ALA A 662 -36.52 20.78 50.91
CA ALA A 662 -36.24 21.93 51.83
C ALA A 662 -35.35 21.69 53.10
N ALA A 663 -34.59 22.75 53.51
CA ALA A 663 -33.79 23.00 54.75
C ALA A 663 -32.44 22.24 54.95
N VAL A 664 -31.23 22.86 54.95
CA VAL A 664 -30.57 23.89 55.84
C VAL A 664 -30.09 23.30 57.19
N VAL A 665 -28.83 22.85 57.32
CA VAL A 665 -27.59 23.60 57.70
C VAL A 665 -27.59 24.26 59.08
N SER A 666 -26.80 23.73 60.03
CA SER A 666 -25.84 24.48 60.90
C SER A 666 -25.20 23.60 61.99
N SER A 667 -23.86 23.53 62.03
CA SER A 667 -22.98 23.47 63.22
C SER A 667 -21.64 22.75 62.96
N LEU A 668 -20.74 23.34 62.18
CA LEU A 668 -19.28 23.07 62.24
C LEU A 668 -18.46 24.15 61.51
N LEU A 669 -18.94 25.40 61.57
CA LEU A 669 -18.36 26.56 60.90
C LEU A 669 -17.89 27.56 61.96
N LEU A 670 -16.90 27.17 62.76
CA LEU A 670 -16.32 28.04 63.81
C LEU A 670 -14.82 27.84 64.11
N LEU A 671 -14.11 26.96 63.39
CA LEU A 671 -12.68 26.68 63.68
C LEU A 671 -11.68 26.95 62.54
N VAL A 672 -12.15 27.11 61.29
CA VAL A 672 -11.25 27.24 60.11
C VAL A 672 -11.22 28.66 59.55
N LEU A 673 -12.19 29.52 59.89
CA LEU A 673 -12.23 30.94 59.53
C LEU A 673 -11.59 31.82 60.61
N LEU A 674 -10.32 31.59 60.95
CA LEU A 674 -9.60 32.49 61.85
C LEU A 674 -8.25 33.02 61.34
N LEU A 675 -7.50 32.33 60.48
CA LEU A 675 -6.16 32.79 60.07
C LEU A 675 -5.88 32.63 58.57
N LEU A 676 -6.41 33.59 57.80
CA LEU A 676 -5.79 34.06 56.56
C LEU A 676 -4.60 34.97 56.92
N SER A 677 -3.39 34.69 56.43
CA SER A 677 -2.43 35.70 55.91
C SER A 677 -1.01 35.15 55.69
N SER A 678 -0.35 35.61 54.60
CA SER A 678 1.12 35.71 54.38
C SER A 678 2.00 34.45 54.41
N THR A 679 3.11 34.33 53.66
CA THR A 679 3.57 34.82 52.34
C THR A 679 4.91 34.11 52.02
N SER A 680 5.19 33.84 50.75
CA SER A 680 6.52 33.86 50.09
C SER A 680 7.76 33.11 50.67
N GLU A 681 8.34 32.29 49.78
CA GLU A 681 9.78 32.21 49.44
C GLU A 681 10.83 31.34 50.21
N LEU A 682 11.73 30.79 49.36
CA LEU A 682 13.16 30.42 49.52
C LEU A 682 13.65 29.14 50.25
N VAL A 683 14.00 28.13 49.42
CA VAL A 683 15.36 27.58 49.16
C VAL A 683 16.18 26.84 50.27
N ALA A 684 16.79 25.71 49.82
CA ALA A 684 17.93 24.95 50.39
C ALA A 684 17.66 24.11 51.67
N ALA A 685 18.33 22.97 51.92
CA ALA A 685 19.32 22.19 51.15
C ALA A 685 19.35 20.70 51.60
N GLY A 686 19.99 19.83 50.81
CA GLY A 686 20.98 18.87 51.35
C GLY A 686 20.53 17.51 51.92
N ALA A 687 20.49 16.50 51.02
CA ALA A 687 21.07 15.17 51.23
C ALA A 687 20.39 14.19 52.26
N PRO A 688 20.77 12.89 52.30
CA PRO A 688 19.77 11.82 52.40
C PRO A 688 19.79 11.02 53.71
N SER A 689 18.67 10.35 53.99
CA SER A 689 18.55 9.34 55.05
C SER A 689 18.03 8.02 54.48
N LEU A 690 18.83 6.98 54.67
CA LEU A 690 18.51 5.58 54.38
C LEU A 690 17.79 5.00 55.61
N GLU A 691 16.59 4.43 55.46
CA GLU A 691 16.02 3.43 56.38
C GLU A 691 14.82 2.79 55.66
N LEU A 692 14.96 1.58 55.13
CA LEU A 692 14.93 0.26 55.81
C LEU A 692 13.50 -0.30 55.77
N GLU A 693 13.31 -1.31 54.92
CA GLU A 693 12.04 -1.99 54.74
C GLU A 693 11.61 -2.72 56.02
N LEU A 694 10.34 -2.56 56.39
CA LEU A 694 9.66 -3.49 57.28
C LEU A 694 8.60 -4.24 56.45
N GLU A 695 8.95 -5.45 55.99
CA GLU A 695 7.96 -6.32 55.36
C GLU A 695 6.92 -6.77 56.39
N LEU A 696 5.67 -6.35 56.18
CA LEU A 696 4.49 -7.03 56.68
C LEU A 696 3.57 -7.32 55.50
N GLY A 697 3.53 -8.59 55.10
CA GLY A 697 2.79 -9.04 53.93
C GLY A 697 1.29 -8.76 54.03
N GLY A 698 0.77 -7.99 53.08
CA GLY A 698 -0.66 -7.70 52.91
C GLY A 698 -0.93 -7.27 51.47
N ALA A 699 -1.71 -8.06 50.74
CA ALA A 699 -1.81 -7.93 49.28
C ALA A 699 -2.45 -6.60 48.83
N ARG A 700 -1.66 -5.72 48.16
CA ARG A 700 -2.14 -4.82 47.09
C ARG A 700 -1.00 -4.09 46.35
N ALA A 701 -0.60 -4.65 45.20
CA ALA A 701 -0.05 -3.87 44.08
C ALA A 701 -1.00 -3.98 42.86
N ARG A 702 -2.31 -3.85 43.13
CA ARG A 702 -3.36 -3.90 42.11
C ARG A 702 -3.46 -2.53 41.44
N TRP A 703 -2.68 -2.30 40.37
CA TRP A 703 -2.99 -1.55 39.12
C TRP A 703 -1.77 -1.63 38.18
N ARG A 704 -1.88 -2.33 37.03
CA ARG A 704 -0.79 -2.34 36.01
C ARG A 704 -0.93 -1.19 34.99
N TYR A 705 -2.15 -0.70 34.76
CA TYR A 705 -2.46 0.27 33.71
C TYR A 705 -3.35 1.42 34.23
N ASP A 706 -3.10 2.64 33.74
CA ASP A 706 -3.87 3.84 34.11
C ASP A 706 -5.02 4.14 33.13
N SER A 707 -4.96 3.58 31.91
CA SER A 707 -5.87 3.85 30.79
C SER A 707 -5.85 2.74 29.74
N ILE A 708 -6.92 2.63 28.93
CA ILE A 708 -7.01 1.73 27.77
C ILE A 708 -7.16 2.55 26.48
N PHE A 709 -6.32 2.30 25.47
CA PHE A 709 -6.53 2.81 24.12
C PHE A 709 -6.84 1.65 23.17
N ALA A 710 -8.00 1.68 22.52
CA ALA A 710 -8.52 0.54 21.77
C ALA A 710 -8.73 0.85 20.28
N PHE A 711 -8.42 -0.13 19.44
CA PHE A 711 -8.56 -0.14 17.98
C PHE A 711 -9.20 -1.47 17.58
N GLY A 712 -9.91 -1.56 16.46
CA GLY A 712 -10.54 -2.80 16.03
C GLY A 712 -11.84 -2.59 15.27
N ASN A 713 -12.67 -3.62 15.24
CA ASN A 713 -13.98 -3.59 14.59
C ASN A 713 -15.16 -3.64 15.60
N SER A 714 -16.33 -4.12 15.16
CA SER A 714 -17.56 -4.21 15.93
C SER A 714 -17.47 -5.04 17.21
N TYR A 715 -16.57 -6.03 17.30
CA TYR A 715 -16.32 -6.77 18.54
C TYR A 715 -15.66 -5.92 19.64
N THR A 716 -15.07 -4.78 19.27
CA THR A 716 -14.38 -3.85 20.18
C THR A 716 -15.09 -2.49 20.29
N ASP A 717 -15.94 -2.12 19.33
CA ASP A 717 -16.61 -0.82 19.26
C ASP A 717 -17.58 -0.55 20.43
N THR A 718 -17.22 0.40 21.30
CA THR A 718 -18.02 0.81 22.46
C THR A 718 -19.07 1.88 22.16
N GLY A 719 -19.27 2.25 20.89
CA GLY A 719 -20.34 3.14 20.44
C GLY A 719 -19.98 4.19 19.39
N ASN A 720 -18.88 4.03 18.62
CA ASN A 720 -18.53 4.90 17.49
C ASN A 720 -19.39 4.64 16.24
N ASN A 721 -19.88 3.40 16.04
CA ASN A 721 -20.75 2.99 14.94
C ASN A 721 -21.89 3.97 14.60
N PRO A 722 -22.68 4.48 15.57
CA PRO A 722 -23.73 5.49 15.34
C PRO A 722 -23.24 6.75 14.63
N GLU A 723 -22.14 7.36 15.08
CA GLU A 723 -21.61 8.59 14.49
C GLU A 723 -21.12 8.36 13.07
N VAL A 724 -20.35 7.29 12.86
CA VAL A 724 -19.85 6.94 11.53
C VAL A 724 -21.01 6.66 10.58
N PHE A 725 -21.97 5.81 10.95
CA PHE A 725 -23.04 5.43 10.03
C PHE A 725 -24.01 6.60 9.79
N ALA A 726 -24.16 7.54 10.73
CA ALA A 726 -24.86 8.80 10.50
C ALA A 726 -24.14 9.69 9.46
N TRP A 727 -22.80 9.75 9.45
CA TRP A 727 -22.04 10.51 8.46
C TRP A 727 -22.15 9.93 7.03
N TYR A 728 -22.35 8.62 6.90
CA TYR A 728 -22.50 7.95 5.60
C TYR A 728 -23.97 7.71 5.18
N ASP A 729 -24.95 8.16 5.98
CA ASP A 729 -26.39 7.91 5.79
C ASP A 729 -26.73 6.41 5.62
N ILE A 730 -26.04 5.56 6.39
CA ILE A 730 -26.22 4.10 6.36
C ILE A 730 -27.09 3.65 7.54
N PHE A 731 -27.94 2.68 7.24
CA PHE A 731 -28.80 2.01 8.21
C PHE A 731 -28.02 1.43 9.39
N ASN A 732 -28.28 1.95 10.59
CA ASN A 732 -27.67 1.46 11.83
C ASN A 732 -28.71 0.77 12.75
N PRO A 733 -28.67 -0.57 12.89
CA PRO A 733 -29.56 -1.30 13.79
C PRO A 733 -29.12 -1.24 15.27
N VAL A 734 -27.85 -0.99 15.59
CA VAL A 734 -27.32 -1.09 16.98
C VAL A 734 -27.78 0.02 17.94
N MET A 735 -28.56 0.97 17.43
CA MET A 735 -29.25 1.99 18.22
C MET A 735 -30.73 1.67 18.49
N ARG A 736 -31.21 0.48 18.08
CA ARG A 736 -32.60 0.04 18.28
C ARG A 736 -32.68 -1.02 19.38
N PRO A 737 -33.75 -1.06 20.19
CA PRO A 737 -34.04 -2.23 20.99
C PRO A 737 -34.12 -3.48 20.08
N PRO A 738 -33.59 -4.64 20.50
CA PRO A 738 -33.19 -5.00 21.86
C PRO A 738 -31.68 -4.88 22.18
N TYR A 739 -30.87 -4.17 21.39
CA TYR A 739 -29.45 -3.95 21.73
C TYR A 739 -29.28 -3.31 23.11
N GLY A 740 -28.25 -3.74 23.86
CA GLY A 740 -27.97 -3.26 25.23
C GLY A 740 -28.95 -3.71 26.32
N SER A 741 -29.95 -4.56 26.01
CA SER A 741 -30.99 -5.01 26.94
C SER A 741 -30.51 -5.79 28.19
N THR A 742 -29.42 -6.55 28.16
CA THR A 742 -29.02 -7.42 29.29
C THR A 742 -28.25 -6.71 30.40
N PHE A 743 -27.59 -5.58 30.12
CA PHE A 743 -26.83 -4.82 31.13
C PHE A 743 -27.12 -3.33 31.15
N PHE A 744 -27.21 -2.67 29.99
CA PHE A 744 -27.44 -1.23 29.92
C PHE A 744 -28.93 -0.87 30.03
N GLY A 745 -29.83 -1.81 29.68
CA GLY A 745 -31.27 -1.59 29.61
C GLY A 745 -31.72 -0.73 28.42
N HIS A 746 -30.80 -0.26 27.60
CA HIS A 746 -31.04 0.53 26.39
C HIS A 746 -29.88 0.37 25.39
N PRO A 747 -30.10 0.65 24.09
CA PRO A 747 -29.03 0.63 23.09
C PRO A 747 -27.94 1.66 23.41
N THR A 748 -26.67 1.28 23.24
CA THR A 748 -25.50 2.15 23.45
C THR A 748 -24.59 2.27 22.22
N GLY A 749 -25.00 1.75 21.07
CA GLY A 749 -24.14 1.63 19.89
C GLY A 749 -23.13 0.47 19.95
N ARG A 750 -23.16 -0.37 20.99
CA ARG A 750 -22.42 -1.63 21.06
C ARG A 750 -23.13 -2.68 20.21
N ASN A 751 -22.36 -3.46 19.47
CA ASN A 751 -22.87 -4.58 18.67
C ASN A 751 -23.11 -5.82 19.57
N CYS A 752 -24.00 -5.71 20.57
CA CYS A 752 -24.24 -6.75 21.58
C CYS A 752 -25.59 -6.52 22.33
N ASP A 753 -26.14 -7.56 22.96
CA ASP A 753 -27.20 -7.43 23.95
C ASP A 753 -26.75 -6.68 25.21
N GLY A 754 -25.44 -6.53 25.43
CA GLY A 754 -24.90 -5.82 26.59
C GLY A 754 -23.44 -5.43 26.40
N ARG A 755 -22.59 -5.90 27.31
CA ARG A 755 -21.16 -5.58 27.42
C ARG A 755 -20.30 -6.38 26.43
N LEU A 756 -19.32 -5.69 25.88
CA LEU A 756 -18.26 -6.28 25.05
C LEU A 756 -17.08 -6.74 25.93
N ILE A 757 -16.18 -7.54 25.34
CA ILE A 757 -14.94 -8.01 26.00
C ILE A 757 -14.14 -6.86 26.63
N ILE A 758 -14.04 -5.72 25.94
CA ILE A 758 -13.36 -4.51 26.44
C ILE A 758 -13.99 -3.94 27.72
N ASP A 759 -15.31 -4.03 27.89
CA ASP A 759 -16.00 -3.53 29.09
C ASP A 759 -15.69 -4.41 30.32
N PHE A 760 -15.59 -5.72 30.13
CA PHE A 760 -15.16 -6.66 31.17
C PHE A 760 -13.69 -6.46 31.55
N ILE A 761 -12.81 -6.23 30.57
CA ILE A 761 -11.39 -5.91 30.80
C ILE A 761 -11.27 -4.59 31.59
N ALA A 762 -11.97 -3.54 31.17
CA ALA A 762 -11.99 -2.25 31.88
C ALA A 762 -12.48 -2.40 33.33
N ALA A 763 -13.60 -3.12 33.54
CA ALA A 763 -14.14 -3.38 34.88
C ALA A 763 -13.17 -4.17 35.77
N ASN A 764 -12.50 -5.20 35.23
CA ASN A 764 -11.52 -6.00 35.99
C ASN A 764 -10.30 -5.15 36.40
N LEU A 765 -9.81 -4.30 35.49
CA LEU A 765 -8.79 -3.29 35.74
C LEU A 765 -9.29 -2.09 36.57
N SER A 766 -10.58 -2.07 36.94
CA SER A 766 -11.29 -0.95 37.60
C SER A 766 -11.02 0.42 36.96
N LEU A 767 -10.95 0.40 35.63
CA LEU A 767 -11.03 1.57 34.78
C LEU A 767 -12.53 1.83 34.46
N PRO A 768 -12.94 3.07 34.15
CA PRO A 768 -14.25 3.30 33.57
C PRO A 768 -14.38 2.55 32.23
N PHE A 769 -15.61 2.29 31.78
CA PHE A 769 -15.81 1.80 30.41
C PHE A 769 -15.19 2.76 29.40
N VAL A 770 -14.55 2.20 28.36
CA VAL A 770 -13.71 2.98 27.45
C VAL A 770 -14.59 3.79 26.52
N ALA A 771 -14.49 5.12 26.61
CA ALA A 771 -15.32 6.05 25.87
C ALA A 771 -15.10 5.93 24.35
N PRO A 772 -16.16 5.87 23.53
CA PRO A 772 -16.04 5.97 22.07
C PRO A 772 -15.58 7.37 21.68
N SER A 773 -14.45 7.43 20.97
CA SER A 773 -13.72 8.67 20.66
C SER A 773 -14.44 9.64 19.72
N LEU A 774 -15.42 9.17 18.95
CA LEU A 774 -16.15 10.00 17.98
C LEU A 774 -17.45 10.61 18.53
N VAL A 775 -17.94 10.12 19.68
CA VAL A 775 -19.29 10.47 20.22
C VAL A 775 -19.21 11.41 21.42
N GLN A 776 -18.13 11.30 22.22
CA GLN A 776 -18.04 11.98 23.51
C GLN A 776 -16.97 13.07 23.52
N ASP A 777 -17.38 14.32 23.66
CA ASP A 777 -16.49 15.39 24.11
C ASP A 777 -16.14 15.18 25.60
N GLY A 778 -14.86 14.96 25.92
CA GLY A 778 -14.49 14.68 27.32
C GLY A 778 -13.01 14.45 27.61
N ASP A 779 -12.72 14.11 28.87
CA ASP A 779 -11.37 13.81 29.34
C ASP A 779 -11.00 12.33 29.08
N PHE A 780 -10.32 12.10 27.95
CA PHE A 780 -9.83 10.80 27.54
C PHE A 780 -8.57 10.31 28.30
N ARG A 781 -8.16 10.97 29.40
CA ARG A 781 -7.01 10.52 30.24
C ARG A 781 -7.13 9.10 30.77
N ARG A 782 -8.35 8.56 30.89
CA ARG A 782 -8.61 7.18 31.33
C ARG A 782 -8.74 6.18 30.18
N GLY A 783 -8.62 6.63 28.93
CA GLY A 783 -8.69 5.81 27.74
C GLY A 783 -9.63 6.34 26.68
N ALA A 784 -9.48 5.86 25.46
CA ALA A 784 -10.33 6.17 24.31
C ALA A 784 -10.43 4.96 23.37
N ASN A 785 -11.58 4.77 22.75
CA ASN A 785 -11.83 3.70 21.80
C ASN A 785 -12.04 4.26 20.38
N PHE A 786 -11.26 3.78 19.43
CA PHE A 786 -11.28 4.14 18.02
C PHE A 786 -11.85 3.03 17.14
N ALA A 787 -12.21 1.87 17.70
CA ALA A 787 -12.81 0.77 16.96
C ALA A 787 -14.18 1.15 16.39
N VAL A 788 -14.50 0.65 15.18
CA VAL A 788 -15.78 0.89 14.48
C VAL A 788 -16.26 -0.39 13.81
N GLY A 789 -17.55 -0.71 13.89
CA GLY A 789 -18.14 -1.81 13.15
C GLY A 789 -17.88 -1.76 11.63
N GLY A 790 -17.59 -2.93 11.06
CA GLY A 790 -17.19 -3.05 9.65
C GLY A 790 -15.77 -2.57 9.34
N ALA A 791 -14.98 -2.10 10.31
CA ALA A 791 -13.59 -1.70 10.06
C ALA A 791 -12.70 -2.88 9.61
N THR A 792 -11.78 -2.57 8.70
CA THR A 792 -10.82 -3.49 8.06
C THR A 792 -9.38 -3.24 8.52
N ALA A 793 -8.52 -4.25 8.40
CA ALA A 793 -7.07 -4.11 8.55
C ALA A 793 -6.43 -3.38 7.36
N LEU A 794 -6.91 -3.67 6.15
CA LEU A 794 -6.58 -3.00 4.89
C LEU A 794 -7.39 -1.72 4.73
N ASP A 795 -6.94 -0.82 3.86
CA ASP A 795 -7.71 0.39 3.56
C ASP A 795 -8.96 0.07 2.73
N ALA A 796 -10.01 0.88 2.88
CA ALA A 796 -11.23 0.72 2.08
C ALA A 796 -10.94 0.77 0.57
N SER A 797 -9.95 1.55 0.12
CA SER A 797 -9.56 1.63 -1.29
C SER A 797 -9.06 0.29 -1.87
N PHE A 798 -8.62 -0.66 -1.05
CA PHE A 798 -8.21 -2.00 -1.50
C PHE A 798 -9.38 -2.78 -2.10
N PHE A 799 -10.60 -2.54 -1.59
CA PHE A 799 -11.82 -3.22 -1.99
C PHE A 799 -12.60 -2.44 -3.07
N HIS A 800 -12.20 -1.20 -3.36
CA HIS A 800 -12.84 -0.29 -4.34
C HIS A 800 -11.87 0.14 -5.46
N PRO A 801 -11.27 -0.79 -6.24
CA PRO A 801 -10.17 -0.48 -7.17
C PRO A 801 -10.54 0.44 -8.34
N ASP A 802 -11.82 0.50 -8.74
CA ASP A 802 -12.30 1.34 -9.86
C ASP A 802 -12.86 2.70 -9.40
N GLY A 803 -12.96 2.96 -8.09
CA GLY A 803 -13.49 4.21 -7.53
C GLY A 803 -15.01 4.42 -7.63
N GLU A 804 -15.72 3.56 -8.37
CA GLU A 804 -17.18 3.50 -8.40
C GLU A 804 -17.69 2.48 -7.37
N PRO A 805 -18.67 2.82 -6.50
CA PRO A 805 -19.40 1.80 -5.75
C PRO A 805 -20.19 0.90 -6.74
N PRO A 806 -20.42 -0.38 -6.42
CA PRO A 806 -20.99 -1.33 -7.37
C PRO A 806 -22.34 -0.85 -7.94
N ALA A 807 -22.48 -0.96 -9.26
CA ALA A 807 -23.58 -0.39 -10.08
C ALA A 807 -24.99 -0.98 -9.81
N THR A 808 -25.16 -1.70 -8.70
CA THR A 808 -26.40 -2.36 -8.25
C THR A 808 -26.84 -1.90 -6.87
N GLY A 809 -26.75 -0.60 -6.58
CA GLY A 809 -27.45 0.05 -5.46
C GLY A 809 -27.15 -0.49 -4.05
N GLY A 810 -26.01 -1.15 -3.86
CA GLY A 810 -25.63 -1.83 -2.62
C GLY A 810 -24.42 -1.19 -1.96
N ALA A 811 -24.68 -0.27 -1.03
CA ALA A 811 -23.84 0.30 0.04
C ALA A 811 -22.33 0.60 -0.21
N GLN A 812 -21.87 1.72 0.33
CA GLN A 812 -20.48 2.21 0.26
C GLN A 812 -19.48 1.42 1.16
N PHE A 813 -19.66 0.11 1.32
CA PHE A 813 -18.84 -0.73 2.21
C PHE A 813 -17.65 -1.39 1.48
N PRO A 814 -16.47 -1.52 2.11
CA PRO A 814 -16.11 -0.99 3.43
C PRO A 814 -16.11 0.53 3.48
N LEU A 815 -16.58 1.05 4.61
CA LEU A 815 -16.44 2.47 4.95
C LEU A 815 -14.98 2.81 5.24
N ASN A 816 -14.61 4.08 5.09
CA ASN A 816 -13.25 4.52 5.41
C ASN A 816 -13.03 4.67 6.93
N THR A 817 -13.00 3.55 7.63
CA THR A 817 -12.77 3.41 9.09
C THR A 817 -11.72 2.34 9.41
N SER A 818 -10.86 2.05 8.43
CA SER A 818 -9.75 1.08 8.51
C SER A 818 -8.84 1.36 9.72
N LEU A 819 -8.05 0.37 10.13
CA LEU A 819 -7.03 0.54 11.19
C LEU A 819 -6.13 1.77 10.94
N GLY A 820 -5.84 2.08 9.66
CA GLY A 820 -5.09 3.27 9.27
C GLY A 820 -5.78 4.58 9.68
N VAL A 821 -7.10 4.68 9.51
CA VAL A 821 -7.92 5.82 9.93
C VAL A 821 -8.02 5.90 11.46
N GLN A 822 -8.21 4.77 12.14
CA GLN A 822 -8.30 4.75 13.61
C GLN A 822 -7.02 5.26 14.28
N LEU A 823 -5.85 4.97 13.71
CA LEU A 823 -4.57 5.54 14.13
C LEU A 823 -4.47 7.06 13.91
N GLN A 824 -5.14 7.60 12.88
CA GLN A 824 -5.21 9.06 12.65
C GLN A 824 -6.08 9.74 13.71
N TRP A 825 -7.22 9.16 14.08
CA TRP A 825 -8.04 9.65 15.20
C TRP A 825 -7.27 9.64 16.53
N PHE A 826 -6.50 8.57 16.80
CA PHE A 826 -5.62 8.51 17.97
C PHE A 826 -4.53 9.60 17.97
N GLU A 827 -3.86 9.83 16.84
CA GLU A 827 -2.85 10.90 16.72
C GLU A 827 -3.48 12.30 16.82
N SER A 828 -4.74 12.46 16.39
CA SER A 828 -5.51 13.70 16.54
C SER A 828 -5.92 13.98 17.99
N LEU A 829 -6.26 12.92 18.75
CA LEU A 829 -6.62 13.04 20.17
C LEU A 829 -5.40 13.30 21.07
N LYS A 830 -4.25 12.70 20.74
CA LYS A 830 -3.01 12.69 21.54
C LYS A 830 -2.57 14.04 22.14
N PRO A 831 -2.63 15.20 21.45
CA PRO A 831 -2.23 16.50 22.01
C PRO A 831 -3.03 16.92 23.27
N SER A 832 -4.26 16.42 23.43
CA SER A 832 -5.07 16.64 24.64
C SER A 832 -4.56 15.84 25.86
N LEU A 833 -4.00 14.65 25.60
CA LEU A 833 -3.51 13.71 26.60
C LEU A 833 -2.11 14.10 27.09
N CYS A 834 -1.21 14.38 26.15
CA CYS A 834 0.21 14.64 26.39
C CYS A 834 0.80 15.59 25.33
N ARG A 835 1.64 16.54 25.76
CA ARG A 835 2.18 17.61 24.89
C ARG A 835 3.66 17.46 24.51
N THR A 836 4.43 16.65 25.24
CA THR A 836 5.86 16.44 24.98
C THR A 836 6.15 14.97 24.74
N PRO A 837 7.16 14.59 23.92
CA PRO A 837 7.50 13.20 23.68
C PRO A 837 7.76 12.42 24.98
N THR A 838 8.44 13.02 25.96
CA THR A 838 8.70 12.40 27.27
C THR A 838 7.42 12.19 28.08
N ALA A 839 6.51 13.17 28.09
CA ALA A 839 5.21 13.03 28.76
C ALA A 839 4.35 11.95 28.10
N CYS A 840 4.34 11.90 26.76
CA CYS A 840 3.63 10.87 26.00
C CYS A 840 4.19 9.47 26.26
N LYS A 841 5.52 9.29 26.19
CA LYS A 841 6.16 8.00 26.51
C LYS A 841 5.88 7.55 27.94
N LYS A 842 5.84 8.47 28.91
CA LYS A 842 5.46 8.15 30.30
C LYS A 842 3.99 7.78 30.46
N PHE A 843 3.10 8.47 29.74
CA PHE A 843 1.65 8.24 29.80
C PHE A 843 1.27 6.94 29.08
N PHE A 844 1.60 6.79 27.80
CA PHE A 844 1.31 5.60 27.01
C PHE A 844 2.11 4.36 27.44
N GLY A 845 3.29 4.54 28.06
CA GLY A 845 4.01 3.46 28.72
C GLY A 845 3.33 2.91 29.98
N ARG A 846 2.25 3.55 30.45
CA ARG A 846 1.36 3.08 31.53
C ARG A 846 -0.07 2.80 31.04
N SER A 847 -0.28 2.79 29.73
CA SER A 847 -1.57 2.45 29.11
C SER A 847 -1.56 1.03 28.57
N LEU A 848 -2.72 0.38 28.59
CA LEU A 848 -2.96 -0.84 27.82
C LEU A 848 -3.45 -0.45 26.42
N PHE A 849 -2.77 -0.93 25.39
CA PHE A 849 -3.23 -0.82 24.01
C PHE A 849 -3.96 -2.10 23.60
N TYR A 850 -5.27 -2.02 23.38
CA TYR A 850 -6.05 -3.15 22.89
C TYR A 850 -6.24 -3.04 21.37
N VAL A 851 -5.57 -3.92 20.64
CA VAL A 851 -5.83 -4.13 19.20
C VAL A 851 -6.80 -5.29 19.10
N GLY A 852 -8.08 -4.97 18.89
CA GLY A 852 -9.17 -5.92 18.71
C GLY A 852 -9.10 -6.70 17.40
N GLU A 853 -10.12 -7.50 17.13
CA GLU A 853 -10.18 -8.32 15.91
C GLU A 853 -10.25 -7.43 14.67
N LEU A 854 -9.42 -7.76 13.69
CA LEU A 854 -9.26 -7.11 12.39
C LEU A 854 -8.84 -8.18 11.39
N GLY A 855 -9.49 -8.22 10.22
CA GLY A 855 -9.28 -9.22 9.18
C GLY A 855 -10.55 -9.96 8.76
N PHE A 856 -11.50 -10.23 9.68
CA PHE A 856 -12.74 -10.92 9.31
C PHE A 856 -13.58 -10.09 8.33
N ASN A 857 -13.66 -8.77 8.56
CA ASN A 857 -14.30 -7.85 7.63
C ASN A 857 -13.58 -7.77 6.28
N ASP A 858 -12.25 -7.78 6.27
CA ASP A 858 -11.45 -7.81 5.04
C ASP A 858 -11.79 -9.04 4.19
N PHE A 859 -12.01 -10.21 4.82
CA PHE A 859 -12.45 -11.41 4.12
C PHE A 859 -13.88 -11.28 3.61
N ASN A 860 -14.81 -10.78 4.45
CA ASN A 860 -16.21 -10.61 4.08
C ASN A 860 -16.41 -9.66 2.89
N PHE A 861 -15.71 -8.53 2.86
CA PHE A 861 -15.80 -7.59 1.73
C PHE A 861 -15.16 -8.14 0.46
N ALA A 862 -14.03 -8.85 0.57
CA ALA A 862 -13.44 -9.52 -0.58
C ALA A 862 -14.34 -10.63 -1.15
N MET A 863 -15.01 -11.43 -0.30
CA MET A 863 -16.00 -12.42 -0.73
C MET A 863 -17.22 -11.76 -1.38
N GLY A 864 -17.73 -10.68 -0.80
CA GLY A 864 -18.82 -9.88 -1.39
C GLY A 864 -18.45 -9.26 -2.75
N GLY A 865 -17.19 -8.89 -2.93
CA GLY A 865 -16.60 -8.48 -4.22
C GLY A 865 -16.28 -9.62 -5.19
N GLY A 866 -16.65 -10.87 -4.87
CA GLY A 866 -16.47 -12.03 -5.74
C GLY A 866 -15.08 -12.68 -5.72
N MET A 867 -14.23 -12.37 -4.74
CA MET A 867 -12.94 -13.05 -4.59
C MET A 867 -13.11 -14.46 -4.01
N SER A 868 -12.42 -15.44 -4.60
CA SER A 868 -12.29 -16.78 -4.03
C SER A 868 -11.44 -16.81 -2.76
N LEU A 869 -11.63 -17.82 -1.91
CA LEU A 869 -10.81 -18.00 -0.70
C LEU A 869 -9.30 -18.09 -0.98
N GLN A 870 -8.89 -18.60 -2.16
CA GLN A 870 -7.48 -18.62 -2.56
C GLN A 870 -6.94 -17.21 -2.85
N GLN A 871 -7.75 -16.33 -3.47
CA GLN A 871 -7.39 -14.92 -3.67
C GLN A 871 -7.33 -14.18 -2.32
N ILE A 872 -8.28 -14.45 -1.42
CA ILE A 872 -8.30 -13.87 -0.07
C ILE A 872 -7.05 -14.30 0.72
N ARG A 873 -6.71 -15.59 0.68
CA ARG A 873 -5.49 -16.15 1.28
C ARG A 873 -4.22 -15.44 0.80
N SER A 874 -4.18 -14.96 -0.44
CA SER A 874 -3.04 -14.24 -0.99
C SER A 874 -2.82 -12.85 -0.37
N PHE A 875 -3.87 -12.20 0.18
CA PHE A 875 -3.74 -10.87 0.78
C PHE A 875 -3.67 -10.85 2.32
N VAL A 876 -3.94 -11.96 3.00
CA VAL A 876 -3.79 -12.09 4.47
C VAL A 876 -2.45 -11.53 4.98
N PRO A 877 -1.29 -11.76 4.33
CA PRO A 877 -0.02 -11.16 4.77
C PRO A 877 -0.01 -9.62 4.79
N TYR A 878 -0.77 -8.95 3.93
CA TYR A 878 -0.87 -7.48 3.93
C TYR A 878 -1.72 -6.97 5.11
N ALA A 879 -2.83 -7.64 5.44
CA ALA A 879 -3.63 -7.33 6.62
C ALA A 879 -2.79 -7.46 7.91
N ILE A 880 -2.03 -8.57 8.03
CA ILE A 880 -1.08 -8.78 9.13
C ILE A 880 0.02 -7.72 9.15
N SER A 881 0.53 -7.32 7.98
CA SER A 881 1.53 -6.25 7.88
C SER A 881 1.01 -4.92 8.43
N ASN A 882 -0.23 -4.52 8.09
CA ASN A 882 -0.86 -3.31 8.60
C ASN A 882 -1.03 -3.35 10.14
N ILE A 883 -1.53 -4.46 10.68
CA ILE A 883 -1.68 -4.66 12.14
C ILE A 883 -0.31 -4.57 12.85
N SER A 884 0.72 -5.18 12.25
CA SER A 884 2.08 -5.19 12.79
C SER A 884 2.70 -3.79 12.79
N MET A 885 2.57 -3.06 11.68
CA MET A 885 3.05 -1.68 11.54
C MET A 885 2.32 -0.71 12.49
N ALA A 886 1.03 -0.93 12.75
CA ALA A 886 0.28 -0.17 13.74
C ALA A 886 0.87 -0.32 15.15
N ILE A 887 1.10 -1.57 15.57
CA ILE A 887 1.69 -1.90 16.88
C ILE A 887 3.10 -1.30 16.99
N GLU A 888 3.95 -1.49 15.99
CA GLU A 888 5.31 -0.91 15.97
C GLU A 888 5.30 0.62 16.02
N ARG A 889 4.39 1.29 15.30
CA ARG A 889 4.23 2.75 15.36
C ARG A 889 3.86 3.20 16.77
N LEU A 890 2.94 2.51 17.44
CA LEU A 890 2.55 2.79 18.83
C LEU A 890 3.73 2.59 19.80
N ILE A 891 4.53 1.53 19.63
CA ILE A 891 5.76 1.31 20.42
C ILE A 891 6.78 2.44 20.18
N VAL A 892 7.18 2.68 18.94
CA VAL A 892 8.34 3.51 18.59
C VAL A 892 8.04 5.01 18.72
N LYS A 893 6.91 5.48 18.14
CA LYS A 893 6.55 6.91 18.11
C LYS A 893 5.96 7.38 19.44
N HIS A 894 5.23 6.52 20.16
CA HIS A 894 4.45 6.91 21.34
C HIS A 894 4.98 6.34 22.66
N GLY A 895 5.82 5.30 22.61
CA GLY A 895 6.36 4.64 23.80
C GLY A 895 5.35 3.73 24.50
N ALA A 896 4.35 3.20 23.77
CA ALA A 896 3.47 2.17 24.29
C ALA A 896 4.27 0.94 24.74
N LYS A 897 3.90 0.37 25.90
CA LYS A 897 4.64 -0.74 26.54
C LYS A 897 3.83 -2.01 26.76
N SER A 898 2.51 -1.96 26.60
CA SER A 898 1.65 -3.09 26.95
C SER A 898 0.52 -3.20 25.95
N PHE A 899 0.47 -4.35 25.26
CA PHE A 899 -0.47 -4.63 24.19
C PHE A 899 -1.26 -5.90 24.49
N LEU A 900 -2.57 -5.80 24.27
CA LEU A 900 -3.48 -6.93 24.09
C LEU A 900 -3.82 -6.97 22.61
N VAL A 901 -3.50 -8.05 21.91
CA VAL A 901 -3.72 -8.18 20.45
C VAL A 901 -4.60 -9.39 20.19
N SER A 902 -5.81 -9.17 19.70
CA SER A 902 -6.78 -10.21 19.40
C SER A 902 -6.39 -11.04 18.18
N GLY A 903 -6.59 -12.35 18.27
CA GLY A 903 -6.78 -13.22 17.12
C GLY A 903 -8.16 -13.06 16.49
N MET A 904 -8.40 -13.85 15.44
CA MET A 904 -9.64 -13.88 14.67
C MET A 904 -10.70 -14.80 15.30
N VAL A 905 -11.97 -14.46 15.10
CA VAL A 905 -13.11 -15.35 15.36
C VAL A 905 -13.06 -16.61 14.48
N PRO A 906 -13.70 -17.73 14.85
CA PRO A 906 -13.86 -18.85 13.92
C PRO A 906 -14.87 -18.47 12.83
N ALA A 907 -14.37 -17.89 11.73
CA ALA A 907 -15.19 -17.33 10.65
C ALA A 907 -16.19 -18.34 10.05
N GLY A 908 -15.85 -19.64 10.06
CA GLY A 908 -16.73 -20.70 9.59
C GLY A 908 -17.90 -21.03 10.51
N CYS A 909 -17.87 -20.57 11.76
CA CYS A 909 -19.01 -20.69 12.68
C CYS A 909 -19.90 -19.43 12.69
N VAL A 910 -19.55 -18.38 11.95
CA VAL A 910 -20.29 -17.10 11.97
C VAL A 910 -21.62 -17.25 11.20
N PRO A 911 -22.80 -16.99 11.80
CA PRO A 911 -24.06 -17.50 11.24
C PRO A 911 -24.48 -17.03 9.83
N PRO A 912 -24.19 -15.80 9.36
CA PRO A 912 -24.41 -15.44 7.95
C PRO A 912 -23.53 -16.21 6.98
N ILE A 913 -22.29 -16.55 7.36
CA ILE A 913 -21.41 -17.37 6.52
C ILE A 913 -22.05 -18.75 6.33
N LEU A 914 -22.59 -19.33 7.40
CA LEU A 914 -23.35 -20.58 7.36
C LEU A 914 -24.70 -20.46 6.61
N ALA A 915 -25.39 -19.31 6.75
CA ALA A 915 -26.67 -19.06 6.10
C ALA A 915 -26.55 -18.83 4.58
N MET A 916 -25.48 -18.16 4.14
CA MET A 916 -25.23 -17.82 2.74
C MET A 916 -24.43 -18.89 1.99
N PHE A 917 -23.42 -19.48 2.64
CA PHE A 917 -22.43 -20.35 1.99
C PHE A 917 -22.37 -21.78 2.55
N GLY A 918 -23.04 -22.06 3.67
CA GLY A 918 -23.00 -23.38 4.32
C GLY A 918 -23.55 -24.53 3.48
N ASP A 919 -24.39 -24.26 2.48
CA ASP A 919 -24.89 -25.28 1.53
C ASP A 919 -23.91 -25.54 0.35
N MET A 920 -22.83 -24.75 0.25
CA MET A 920 -21.79 -24.83 -0.79
C MET A 920 -20.42 -25.25 -0.26
N GLY A 921 -20.19 -25.20 1.06
CA GLY A 921 -18.90 -25.50 1.69
C GLY A 921 -18.86 -26.85 2.43
N ASN A 922 -17.65 -27.29 2.80
CA ASN A 922 -17.49 -28.43 3.69
C ASN A 922 -17.83 -28.02 5.14
N LEU A 923 -18.95 -28.54 5.66
CA LEU A 923 -19.32 -28.38 7.07
C LEU A 923 -18.69 -29.51 7.89
N ASP A 924 -17.95 -29.14 8.93
CA ASP A 924 -17.46 -30.05 9.95
C ASP A 924 -18.68 -30.70 10.65
N PRO A 925 -18.76 -32.05 10.69
CA PRO A 925 -19.96 -32.76 11.16
C PRO A 925 -20.15 -32.72 12.68
N ASP A 926 -19.09 -32.43 13.45
CA ASP A 926 -19.12 -32.38 14.91
C ASP A 926 -19.52 -30.98 15.43
N THR A 927 -19.28 -29.94 14.64
CA THR A 927 -19.49 -28.52 15.02
C THR A 927 -20.51 -27.78 14.16
N GLY A 928 -20.81 -28.26 12.95
CA GLY A 928 -21.66 -27.57 11.98
C GLY A 928 -21.01 -26.34 11.33
N CYS A 929 -19.72 -26.07 11.58
CA CYS A 929 -18.99 -24.91 11.05
C CYS A 929 -18.33 -25.21 9.70
N MET A 930 -18.15 -24.19 8.85
CA MET A 930 -17.38 -24.31 7.59
C MET A 930 -15.88 -24.46 7.86
N GLU A 931 -15.30 -25.58 7.42
CA GLU A 931 -13.89 -25.91 7.68
C GLU A 931 -12.92 -24.91 7.01
N GLU A 932 -13.09 -24.64 5.72
CA GLU A 932 -12.21 -23.75 4.92
C GLU A 932 -12.13 -22.31 5.47
N MET A 933 -13.23 -21.80 6.04
CA MET A 933 -13.28 -20.48 6.66
C MET A 933 -12.57 -20.45 8.02
N ASN A 934 -12.67 -21.55 8.77
CA ASN A 934 -11.92 -21.73 10.00
C ASN A 934 -10.42 -21.90 9.71
N GLU A 935 -10.02 -22.61 8.64
CA GLU A 935 -8.62 -22.66 8.19
C GLU A 935 -8.05 -21.28 7.80
N MET A 936 -8.86 -20.41 7.22
CA MET A 936 -8.48 -19.02 6.92
C MET A 936 -8.24 -18.21 8.20
N SER A 937 -9.08 -18.41 9.23
CA SER A 937 -8.93 -17.79 10.55
C SER A 937 -7.67 -18.28 11.27
N ILE A 938 -7.41 -19.59 11.23
CA ILE A 938 -6.19 -20.22 11.76
C ILE A 938 -4.94 -19.72 11.02
N TYR A 939 -5.01 -19.57 9.69
CA TYR A 939 -3.90 -19.06 8.90
C TYR A 939 -3.57 -17.61 9.24
N HIS A 940 -4.58 -16.74 9.35
CA HIS A 940 -4.43 -15.38 9.85
C HIS A 940 -3.71 -15.34 11.21
N ASP A 941 -4.22 -16.10 12.18
CA ASP A 941 -3.68 -16.11 13.53
C ASP A 941 -2.26 -16.69 13.61
N SER A 942 -1.91 -17.63 12.72
CA SER A 942 -0.54 -18.15 12.62
C SER A 942 0.46 -17.07 12.21
N LEU A 943 0.11 -16.27 11.20
CA LEU A 943 0.92 -15.14 10.72
C LEU A 943 0.94 -14.00 11.74
N LEU A 944 -0.18 -13.72 12.41
CA LEU A 944 -0.25 -12.72 13.47
C LEU A 944 0.68 -13.11 14.63
N ARG A 945 0.60 -14.34 15.14
CA ARG A 945 1.49 -14.83 16.22
C ARG A 945 2.96 -14.75 15.82
N GLU A 946 3.33 -15.15 14.60
CA GLU A 946 4.69 -15.03 14.07
C GLU A 946 5.17 -13.56 14.03
N SER A 947 4.32 -12.64 13.55
CA SER A 947 4.67 -11.22 13.51
C SER A 947 4.81 -10.61 14.90
N LEU A 948 3.90 -10.92 15.83
CA LEU A 948 4.03 -10.48 17.23
C LEU A 948 5.28 -11.04 17.91
N GLN A 949 5.74 -12.26 17.57
CA GLN A 949 7.04 -12.77 18.02
C GLN A 949 8.21 -11.92 17.48
N LYS A 950 8.19 -11.53 16.21
CA LYS A 950 9.19 -10.62 15.60
C LYS A 950 9.17 -9.22 16.21
N ILE A 951 8.01 -8.73 16.67
CA ILE A 951 7.90 -7.45 17.39
C ILE A 951 8.48 -7.59 18.80
N ARG A 952 8.09 -8.62 19.57
CA ARG A 952 8.67 -8.91 20.91
C ARG A 952 10.20 -9.04 20.86
N ALA A 953 10.75 -9.70 19.84
CA ALA A 953 12.19 -9.85 19.66
C ALA A 953 12.93 -8.52 19.39
N ARG A 954 12.27 -7.54 18.76
CA ARG A 954 12.81 -6.19 18.50
C ARG A 954 12.56 -5.20 19.64
N HIS A 955 11.54 -5.47 20.46
CA HIS A 955 11.11 -4.63 21.58
C HIS A 955 10.97 -5.48 22.85
N PRO A 956 12.10 -5.97 23.42
CA PRO A 956 12.08 -6.85 24.59
C PRO A 956 11.58 -6.17 25.87
N ASP A 957 11.41 -4.84 25.84
CA ASP A 957 10.85 -4.00 26.89
C ASP A 957 9.35 -3.69 26.66
N VAL A 958 8.67 -4.42 25.77
CA VAL A 958 7.24 -4.29 25.48
C VAL A 958 6.53 -5.62 25.74
N ASP A 959 5.56 -5.59 26.67
CA ASP A 959 4.65 -6.70 26.92
C ASP A 959 3.62 -6.79 25.79
N ILE A 960 3.60 -7.89 25.04
CA ILE A 960 2.58 -8.16 24.01
C ILE A 960 1.90 -9.48 24.32
N PHE A 961 0.64 -9.45 24.71
CA PHE A 961 -0.21 -10.62 24.89
C PHE A 961 -1.04 -10.87 23.63
N PHE A 962 -0.99 -12.10 23.10
CA PHE A 962 -1.91 -12.53 22.04
C PHE A 962 -3.17 -13.09 22.68
N ALA A 963 -4.32 -12.50 22.38
CA ALA A 963 -5.62 -12.86 22.90
C ALA A 963 -6.29 -13.87 21.95
N ASP A 964 -6.39 -15.11 22.39
CA ASP A 964 -6.96 -16.20 21.58
C ASP A 964 -8.49 -16.08 21.54
N PHE A 965 -9.04 -15.62 20.41
CA PHE A 965 -10.48 -15.52 20.20
C PHE A 965 -11.04 -16.82 19.62
N PHE A 966 -10.32 -17.44 18.69
CA PHE A 966 -10.73 -18.65 17.97
C PHE A 966 -11.05 -19.82 18.92
N ASN A 967 -10.11 -20.21 19.78
CA ASN A 967 -10.23 -21.45 20.56
C ASN A 967 -11.36 -21.41 21.62
N PRO A 968 -11.55 -20.33 22.41
CA PRO A 968 -12.66 -20.25 23.35
C PRO A 968 -14.03 -20.35 22.66
N VAL A 969 -14.23 -19.71 21.50
CA VAL A 969 -15.49 -19.80 20.75
C VAL A 969 -15.70 -21.22 20.22
N MET A 970 -14.66 -21.87 19.68
CA MET A 970 -14.74 -23.28 19.26
C MET A 970 -15.04 -24.24 20.43
N GLU A 971 -14.60 -23.93 21.65
CA GLU A 971 -14.94 -24.73 22.83
C GLU A 971 -16.42 -24.54 23.23
N MET A 972 -16.96 -23.31 23.12
CA MET A 972 -18.38 -23.04 23.32
C MET A 972 -19.25 -23.74 22.26
N VAL A 973 -18.78 -23.80 21.01
CA VAL A 973 -19.46 -24.55 19.92
C VAL A 973 -19.46 -26.05 20.20
N LYS A 974 -18.33 -26.62 20.65
CA LYS A 974 -18.18 -28.07 20.90
C LYS A 974 -18.76 -28.56 22.22
N SER A 975 -19.06 -27.68 23.17
CA SER A 975 -19.50 -28.06 24.52
C SER A 975 -20.40 -26.98 25.16
N PRO A 976 -21.52 -26.61 24.51
CA PRO A 976 -22.33 -25.46 24.91
C PRO A 976 -22.85 -25.54 26.34
N ALA A 977 -23.32 -26.73 26.76
CA ALA A 977 -23.82 -26.98 28.11
C ALA A 977 -22.79 -26.73 29.22
N LYS A 978 -21.47 -26.81 28.93
CA LYS A 978 -20.40 -26.48 29.89
C LYS A 978 -20.42 -25.00 30.29
N PHE A 979 -20.92 -24.15 29.40
CA PHE A 979 -20.92 -22.70 29.52
C PHE A 979 -22.31 -22.11 29.82
N GLY A 980 -23.34 -22.96 29.90
CA GLY A 980 -24.74 -22.56 30.12
C GLY A 980 -25.51 -22.22 28.85
N PHE A 981 -24.96 -22.52 27.66
CA PHE A 981 -25.65 -22.31 26.39
C PHE A 981 -26.56 -23.50 26.02
N GLU A 982 -27.61 -23.21 25.25
CA GLU A 982 -28.43 -24.23 24.58
C GLU A 982 -27.60 -25.00 23.53
N GLU A 983 -27.99 -26.23 23.20
CA GLU A 983 -27.28 -27.07 22.20
C GLU A 983 -27.15 -26.39 20.82
N ASP A 984 -28.16 -25.60 20.43
CA ASP A 984 -28.16 -24.84 19.17
C ASP A 984 -27.49 -23.46 19.35
N VAL A 985 -26.17 -23.47 19.40
CA VAL A 985 -25.32 -22.26 19.52
C VAL A 985 -25.11 -21.49 18.23
N LEU A 986 -25.34 -22.09 17.06
CA LEU A 986 -25.12 -21.43 15.76
C LEU A 986 -26.32 -20.59 15.30
N THR A 987 -27.50 -20.77 15.89
CA THR A 987 -28.68 -19.93 15.63
C THR A 987 -28.68 -18.68 16.49
N LEU A 988 -28.94 -17.54 15.85
CA LEU A 988 -28.95 -16.21 16.46
C LEU A 988 -30.02 -16.05 17.52
N CYS A 989 -29.69 -15.39 18.64
CA CYS A 989 -30.72 -14.94 19.56
C CYS A 989 -31.65 -13.90 18.90
N CYS A 990 -31.09 -12.90 18.21
CA CYS A 990 -31.81 -11.79 17.61
C CYS A 990 -31.58 -11.69 16.10
N GLY A 991 -32.64 -11.77 15.31
CA GLY A 991 -32.54 -11.75 13.85
C GLY A 991 -33.88 -11.95 13.14
N GLY A 992 -33.83 -12.22 11.84
CA GLY A 992 -34.98 -12.27 10.95
C GLY A 992 -35.38 -13.68 10.50
N PRO A 993 -36.50 -13.82 9.76
CA PRO A 993 -37.01 -15.11 9.32
C PRO A 993 -36.11 -15.72 8.23
N GLY A 994 -35.18 -16.60 8.64
CA GLY A 994 -34.27 -17.32 7.74
C GLY A 994 -33.45 -18.40 8.45
N LYS A 995 -32.54 -19.06 7.72
CA LYS A 995 -31.65 -20.11 8.24
C LYS A 995 -30.78 -19.53 9.36
N TYR A 996 -30.60 -20.27 10.46
CA TYR A 996 -29.94 -19.79 11.69
C TYR A 996 -30.55 -18.51 12.30
N HIS A 997 -31.82 -18.20 12.02
CA HIS A 997 -32.50 -16.95 12.42
C HIS A 997 -31.83 -15.69 11.82
N PHE A 998 -31.11 -15.82 10.71
CA PHE A 998 -30.48 -14.73 9.98
C PHE A 998 -31.30 -14.30 8.75
N SER A 999 -31.35 -13.00 8.46
CA SER A 999 -31.96 -12.44 7.25
C SER A 999 -31.21 -11.17 6.80
N ILE A 1000 -31.01 -11.04 5.49
CA ILE A 1000 -30.38 -9.85 4.87
C ILE A 1000 -31.34 -8.65 4.71
N VAL A 1001 -32.64 -8.83 4.98
CA VAL A 1001 -33.68 -7.79 4.88
C VAL A 1001 -34.38 -7.47 6.20
N ALA A 1002 -33.98 -8.13 7.29
CA ALA A 1002 -34.50 -7.91 8.64
C ALA A 1002 -33.42 -8.25 9.67
N PHE A 1003 -32.62 -7.26 10.03
CA PHE A 1003 -31.57 -7.38 11.06
C PHE A 1003 -32.17 -7.28 12.47
N CYS A 1004 -31.37 -7.57 13.50
CA CYS A 1004 -31.81 -7.40 14.88
C CYS A 1004 -32.33 -5.98 15.14
N GLY A 1005 -33.52 -5.84 15.72
CA GLY A 1005 -34.18 -4.55 15.95
C GLY A 1005 -34.98 -3.99 14.77
N ASP A 1006 -35.09 -4.72 13.66
CA ASP A 1006 -35.90 -4.33 12.50
C ASP A 1006 -37.35 -4.85 12.55
N PRO A 1007 -38.30 -4.21 11.83
CA PRO A 1007 -39.64 -4.76 11.64
C PRO A 1007 -39.59 -6.17 11.02
N GLY A 1008 -40.11 -7.16 11.73
CA GLY A 1008 -40.09 -8.57 11.31
C GLY A 1008 -38.94 -9.40 11.86
N ALA A 1009 -37.97 -8.78 12.56
CA ALA A 1009 -37.01 -9.50 13.38
C ALA A 1009 -37.58 -9.86 14.76
N THR A 1010 -37.07 -10.92 15.38
CA THR A 1010 -37.42 -11.32 16.75
C THR A 1010 -36.16 -11.56 17.58
N SER A 1011 -36.31 -11.58 18.92
CA SER A 1011 -35.23 -11.86 19.86
C SER A 1011 -35.61 -13.02 20.77
N CYS A 1012 -34.64 -13.86 21.10
CA CYS A 1012 -34.82 -14.99 22.00
C CYS A 1012 -35.14 -14.51 23.43
N PRO A 1013 -35.86 -15.30 24.25
CA PRO A 1013 -36.27 -14.87 25.60
C PRO A 1013 -35.12 -14.72 26.60
N ASP A 1014 -34.01 -15.45 26.39
CA ASP A 1014 -32.83 -15.44 27.26
C ASP A 1014 -31.55 -15.36 26.41
N PRO A 1015 -31.00 -14.16 26.19
CA PRO A 1015 -29.73 -13.99 25.47
C PRO A 1015 -28.54 -14.66 26.17
N SER A 1016 -28.60 -14.92 27.48
CA SER A 1016 -27.49 -15.55 28.19
C SER A 1016 -27.31 -17.03 27.86
N ALA A 1017 -28.36 -17.66 27.33
CA ALA A 1017 -28.37 -19.06 26.88
C ALA A 1017 -27.94 -19.24 25.40
N ARG A 1018 -27.51 -18.17 24.71
CA ARG A 1018 -27.06 -18.19 23.30
C ARG A 1018 -25.62 -17.70 23.14
N LEU A 1019 -24.92 -18.25 22.15
CA LEU A 1019 -23.54 -17.84 21.80
C LEU A 1019 -23.52 -16.56 20.96
N PHE A 1020 -24.29 -16.53 19.87
CA PHE A 1020 -24.42 -15.36 18.98
C PHE A 1020 -25.65 -14.53 19.33
N TRP A 1021 -25.43 -13.23 19.50
CA TRP A 1021 -26.48 -12.24 19.70
C TRP A 1021 -27.21 -11.97 18.39
N ASP A 1022 -26.46 -11.57 17.36
CA ASP A 1022 -26.95 -11.16 16.05
C ASP A 1022 -26.06 -11.74 14.93
N GLY A 1023 -26.28 -11.29 13.69
CA GLY A 1023 -25.57 -11.74 12.50
C GLY A 1023 -24.03 -11.73 12.53
N ALA A 1024 -23.33 -11.18 13.53
CA ALA A 1024 -21.91 -11.51 13.68
C ALA A 1024 -21.44 -11.60 15.13
N HIS A 1025 -22.17 -10.95 16.04
CA HIS A 1025 -21.61 -10.59 17.33
C HIS A 1025 -22.02 -11.58 18.42
N LEU A 1026 -21.14 -11.75 19.39
CA LEU A 1026 -21.37 -12.62 20.54
C LEU A 1026 -22.28 -11.96 21.57
N THR A 1027 -22.97 -12.78 22.34
CA THR A 1027 -23.77 -12.32 23.49
C THR A 1027 -22.88 -11.80 24.61
N GLU A 1028 -23.43 -11.01 25.53
CA GLU A 1028 -22.72 -10.57 26.74
C GLU A 1028 -22.15 -11.77 27.52
N ALA A 1029 -22.91 -12.87 27.61
CA ALA A 1029 -22.50 -14.09 28.30
C ALA A 1029 -21.24 -14.71 27.66
N ALA A 1030 -21.21 -14.84 26.33
CA ALA A 1030 -20.04 -15.32 25.61
C ALA A 1030 -18.84 -14.36 25.71
N ASN A 1031 -19.08 -13.05 25.53
CA ASN A 1031 -18.05 -12.01 25.70
C ASN A 1031 -17.42 -12.05 27.10
N LYS A 1032 -18.22 -12.29 28.14
CA LYS A 1032 -17.75 -12.43 29.52
C LYS A 1032 -16.80 -13.62 29.68
N ILE A 1033 -17.15 -14.79 29.16
CA ILE A 1033 -16.35 -16.01 29.29
C ILE A 1033 -14.99 -15.83 28.59
N ILE A 1034 -14.97 -15.23 27.39
CA ILE A 1034 -13.73 -14.91 26.67
C ILE A 1034 -12.87 -13.93 27.48
N ALA A 1035 -13.48 -12.85 27.98
CA ALA A 1035 -12.78 -11.85 28.78
C ALA A 1035 -12.17 -12.45 30.07
N ASP A 1036 -12.93 -13.26 30.81
CA ASP A 1036 -12.44 -13.94 32.03
C ASP A 1036 -11.27 -14.88 31.71
N GLY A 1037 -11.34 -15.62 30.59
CA GLY A 1037 -10.26 -16.47 30.11
C GLY A 1037 -8.98 -15.69 29.76
N TRP A 1038 -9.11 -14.59 29.02
CA TRP A 1038 -7.98 -13.71 28.66
C TRP A 1038 -7.37 -13.05 29.91
N LEU A 1039 -8.21 -12.55 30.82
CA LEU A 1039 -7.76 -11.95 32.08
C LEU A 1039 -7.06 -12.96 32.98
N SER A 1040 -7.54 -14.21 33.04
CA SER A 1040 -6.85 -15.29 33.77
C SER A 1040 -5.48 -15.58 33.16
N ALA A 1041 -5.39 -15.67 31.82
CA ALA A 1041 -4.14 -15.93 31.12
C ALA A 1041 -3.12 -14.77 31.24
N MET A 1042 -3.57 -13.52 31.18
CA MET A 1042 -2.73 -12.33 31.40
C MET A 1042 -2.19 -12.21 32.83
N ASN A 1043 -2.88 -12.77 33.82
CA ASN A 1043 -2.47 -12.77 35.23
C ASN A 1043 -1.68 -14.03 35.63
N SER A 1044 -1.59 -15.03 34.77
CA SER A 1044 -0.82 -16.25 35.01
C SER A 1044 0.67 -15.99 34.75
N PRO A 1045 1.60 -16.60 35.52
CA PRO A 1045 3.01 -16.60 35.16
C PRO A 1045 3.18 -17.22 33.76
N PRO A 1046 4.10 -16.72 32.92
CA PRO A 1046 4.35 -17.34 31.62
C PRO A 1046 4.78 -18.78 31.84
N ALA A 1047 4.00 -19.73 31.31
CA ALA A 1047 4.36 -21.13 31.34
C ALA A 1047 5.73 -21.30 30.69
N SER A 1048 6.66 -21.95 31.39
CA SER A 1048 7.99 -22.24 30.87
C SER A 1048 7.85 -23.17 29.66
N ALA A 1049 7.93 -22.61 28.46
CA ALA A 1049 7.86 -23.37 27.22
C ALA A 1049 9.07 -24.31 27.13
N SER A 1050 8.84 -25.59 27.42
CA SER A 1050 9.72 -26.68 26.99
C SER A 1050 9.69 -26.74 25.46
N ILE A 1051 10.89 -26.76 24.88
CA ILE A 1051 11.20 -26.73 23.43
C ILE A 1051 10.55 -27.91 22.70
#